data_AF-R7LJ83-F1
#
_entry.id   AF-R7LJ83-F1
#
_cell.length_a   1.000
_cell.length_b   1.000
_cell.length_c   1.000
_cell.angle_alpha   90.00
_cell.angle_beta   90.00
_cell.angle_gamma   90.00
#
_symmetry.space_group_name_H-M   'P 1'
#
loop_
_entity.id
_entity.type
_entity.pdbx_description
1 polymer ?
#
loop_
_entity_poly.entity_id
_entity_poly.type
_entity_poly.pdbx_seq_one_letter_code
_entity_poly.pdbx_strand_id
1 'polypeptide(L)'
;MSGIDNFLNNKHKQDNYFISTPQADNKAVQTAHAAREPQIQTSSVRDEFVKIKKNNGLVGKFYNFLKNKTNFGSGTKAVEKEIDKFEKGEIKEEKVREKISQYKISQENAVQSTGDIATGAVTISSYFLANNYIKKLRAQLELDALPEIIKDIKKYPESKRYKRYIQAENIIKSKSKTMLVMLPILAVAGGITKLIYGKAERIGSKEFKVDKKAFADKKEYKAEKKKAGKARRKANWKNFATGALNGMLAPLTALAGGIAGVPAYLLATTGLRYASSKNDGKEKSLNDFTKSLKDNAAVNTVTAAAIALPSIKKAHFSHVFDTNLGKVVDKLKGQQLQLPDLPSSKSAYQELEDLMLSSESIKKILKPEEYIEGRSLETDITNLTDENIFAVKFLQIKNSGFLSGYNPYHEISEALRESCPPTRTIEQAQQHINKMWGSNDYTVSKLLGVGTIAETYLAKDKSGKEVCIKVLKEGINADKIAKDKEKFIKLITGDTPQDKLTDNQKYLIRNINDLAEGISKEVDFVNEMNAAKELKKYTKTADVVVPMEAKQGIYVMEKAPGISVKTLVDYYECERHIKWARKMVKKYPDDIWYQEEIQRLEEKMQKIKSRSPEFAAFDMTPSQIKRLLKNYIDLQVEQFSKVDKNGKVVHADIHPGNIFINLEALKSGKGKLFTLIDTGNTIKLSKEQSVASLKVVGFIKNGNTKDLTSVVLEDAILPQAMTKEKAAELVENDFKKYFFDKETKIESMNMDTFYVLSENILRKHNIISNNTQLNLNKAKISARNSFNDLFNSFFEKKYGDKDWSTTNKAEMANPKTKRDA
;
A
#
# COMPACT_ATOMS: atom_id res chain seq x y z
N MET A 1 -17.14 -0.11 11.34
CA MET A 1 -16.50 0.95 12.16
C MET A 1 -17.48 2.11 12.31
N SER A 2 -18.56 1.96 13.11
CA SER A 2 -19.63 2.98 13.18
C SER A 2 -20.07 3.33 14.62
N GLY A 3 -19.27 2.99 15.63
CA GLY A 3 -19.64 3.19 17.04
C GLY A 3 -18.79 4.20 17.82
N ILE A 4 -17.78 4.81 17.21
CA ILE A 4 -16.80 5.66 17.93
C ILE A 4 -16.91 7.15 17.54
N ASP A 5 -17.43 7.46 16.34
CA ASP A 5 -17.47 8.85 15.86
C ASP A 5 -18.56 9.70 16.54
N ASN A 6 -19.62 9.10 17.08
CA ASN A 6 -20.67 9.84 17.77
C ASN A 6 -20.28 10.35 19.17
N PHE A 7 -19.14 9.93 19.73
CA PHE A 7 -18.72 10.40 21.06
C PHE A 7 -17.82 11.65 21.00
N LEU A 8 -17.24 11.98 19.83
CA LEU A 8 -16.23 13.03 19.72
C LEU A 8 -16.76 14.41 19.31
N ASN A 9 -18.04 14.53 18.91
CA ASN A 9 -18.54 15.74 18.23
C ASN A 9 -19.48 16.69 18.99
N ASN A 10 -19.70 16.54 20.31
CA ASN A 10 -20.44 17.56 21.06
C ASN A 10 -19.53 18.57 21.77
N LYS A 11 -19.19 19.64 21.05
CA LYS A 11 -18.79 20.94 21.61
C LYS A 11 -19.70 22.03 21.06
N HIS A 12 -20.54 22.58 21.94
CA HIS A 12 -21.01 23.98 22.05
C HIS A 12 -22.49 24.05 22.46
N LYS A 13 -22.71 24.43 23.72
CA LYS A 13 -23.51 25.58 24.14
C LYS A 13 -23.22 25.82 25.63
N GLN A 14 -22.33 26.78 25.89
CA GLN A 14 -22.16 27.42 27.17
C GLN A 14 -22.99 28.70 27.05
N ASP A 15 -24.17 28.74 27.67
CA ASP A 15 -24.92 29.97 27.82
C ASP A 15 -24.75 30.48 29.26
N ASN A 16 -24.57 31.79 29.31
CA ASN A 16 -24.21 32.62 30.44
C ASN A 16 -25.28 32.60 31.54
N TYR A 17 -24.86 32.63 32.80
CA TYR A 17 -25.64 33.27 33.85
C TYR A 17 -24.74 34.24 34.61
N PHE A 18 -25.03 35.52 34.36
CA PHE A 18 -24.56 36.66 35.12
C PHE A 18 -25.24 36.71 36.50
N ILE A 19 -24.50 37.34 37.41
CA ILE A 19 -24.84 37.68 38.78
C ILE A 19 -26.02 38.67 38.80
N SER A 20 -26.98 38.44 39.70
CA SER A 20 -27.90 39.46 40.19
C SER A 20 -28.10 39.29 41.71
N THR A 21 -27.51 40.21 42.46
CA THR A 21 -27.76 40.49 43.89
C THR A 21 -29.14 41.11 44.10
N PRO A 22 -29.77 40.89 45.27
CA PRO A 22 -30.65 41.88 45.88
C PRO A 22 -29.96 42.60 47.06
N GLN A 23 -30.23 43.90 47.16
CA GLN A 23 -29.85 44.80 48.25
C GLN A 23 -30.91 44.79 49.38
N ALA A 24 -30.47 45.29 50.55
CA ALA A 24 -31.18 45.65 51.80
C ALA A 24 -31.44 44.48 52.77
N ASP A 25 -31.09 44.52 54.06
CA ASP A 25 -31.15 45.66 55.00
C ASP A 25 -30.00 45.71 56.03
N ASN A 26 -29.73 46.93 56.50
CA ASN A 26 -28.85 47.27 57.62
C ASN A 26 -29.44 46.84 58.97
N LYS A 27 -28.63 46.20 59.82
CA LYS A 27 -28.57 46.49 61.27
C LYS A 27 -27.20 46.06 61.81
N ALA A 28 -26.46 47.03 62.35
CA ALA A 28 -25.27 46.78 63.16
C ALA A 28 -25.66 46.14 64.50
N VAL A 29 -24.79 45.30 65.07
CA VAL A 29 -24.41 45.25 66.51
C VAL A 29 -23.31 44.20 66.73
N GLN A 30 -22.18 44.71 67.26
CA GLN A 30 -21.21 44.16 68.23
C GLN A 30 -20.48 42.83 68.03
N THR A 31 -19.16 42.96 68.17
CA THR A 31 -18.11 41.99 68.45
C THR A 31 -18.38 41.13 69.69
N ALA A 32 -18.17 39.82 69.56
CA ALA A 32 -17.78 38.93 70.66
C ALA A 32 -16.88 37.80 70.14
N HIS A 33 -15.67 37.70 70.69
CA HIS A 33 -14.75 36.57 70.52
C HIS A 33 -15.32 35.31 71.20
N ALA A 34 -15.42 34.17 70.50
CA ALA A 34 -15.24 32.85 71.12
C ALA A 34 -14.97 31.73 70.09
N ALA A 35 -13.99 30.88 70.43
CA ALA A 35 -13.75 29.50 70.01
C ALA A 35 -13.50 29.18 68.52
N ARG A 36 -12.23 28.91 68.19
CA ARG A 36 -11.86 28.05 67.05
C ARG A 36 -12.37 26.63 67.33
N GLU A 37 -13.41 26.20 66.62
CA GLU A 37 -13.66 24.77 66.42
C GLU A 37 -12.54 24.16 65.55
N PRO A 38 -12.10 22.92 65.84
CA PRO A 38 -11.10 22.25 65.02
C PRO A 38 -11.68 21.94 63.64
N GLN A 39 -11.13 22.57 62.60
CA GLN A 39 -11.36 22.15 61.22
C GLN A 39 -10.89 20.70 61.05
N ILE A 40 -11.85 19.78 61.01
CA ILE A 40 -11.64 18.36 60.71
C ILE A 40 -10.93 18.24 59.35
N GLN A 41 -9.96 17.32 59.25
CA GLN A 41 -9.17 16.97 58.06
C GLN A 41 -9.98 16.37 56.88
N THR A 42 -11.23 16.79 56.67
CA THR A 42 -12.14 16.26 55.64
C THR A 42 -11.69 16.54 54.21
N SER A 43 -10.91 17.60 53.96
CA SER A 43 -10.47 17.97 52.59
C SER A 43 -9.45 17.00 51.97
N SER A 44 -8.62 16.32 52.78
CA SER A 44 -7.46 15.57 52.26
C SER A 44 -7.84 14.28 51.51
N VAL A 45 -8.89 13.57 51.95
CA VAL A 45 -9.30 12.27 51.41
C VAL A 45 -10.01 12.42 50.05
N ARG A 46 -10.87 13.44 49.92
CA ARG A 46 -11.55 13.76 48.66
C ARG A 46 -10.55 14.24 47.60
N ASP A 47 -9.56 15.05 48.00
CA ASP A 47 -8.49 15.50 47.10
C ASP A 47 -7.62 14.35 46.59
N GLU A 48 -7.29 13.38 47.45
CA GLU A 48 -6.57 12.17 47.07
C GLU A 48 -7.35 11.35 46.03
N PHE A 49 -8.65 11.15 46.26
CA PHE A 49 -9.52 10.42 45.32
C PHE A 49 -9.66 11.16 43.98
N VAL A 50 -9.83 12.48 43.99
CA VAL A 50 -9.89 13.31 42.77
C VAL A 50 -8.59 13.23 41.98
N LYS A 51 -7.43 13.19 42.66
CA LYS A 51 -6.11 13.02 42.04
C LYS A 51 -5.99 11.64 41.38
N ILE A 52 -6.42 10.57 42.06
CA ILE A 52 -6.44 9.21 41.50
C ILE A 52 -7.37 9.15 40.26
N LYS A 53 -8.56 9.76 40.31
CA LYS A 53 -9.51 9.83 39.17
C LYS A 53 -8.92 10.57 37.96
N LYS A 54 -8.17 11.66 38.19
CA LYS A 54 -7.49 12.44 37.14
C LYS A 54 -6.29 11.71 36.51
N ASN A 55 -5.74 10.71 37.18
CA ASN A 55 -4.65 9.88 36.67
C ASN A 55 -5.13 8.74 35.77
N ASN A 56 -6.43 8.43 35.75
CA ASN A 56 -6.99 7.42 34.86
C ASN A 56 -6.91 7.87 33.39
N GLY A 57 -6.45 6.95 32.54
CA GLY A 57 -6.40 7.09 31.10
C GLY A 57 -7.71 6.74 30.41
N LEU A 58 -7.67 6.52 29.10
CA LEU A 58 -8.87 6.20 28.29
C LEU A 58 -9.52 4.88 28.73
N VAL A 59 -8.72 3.83 28.94
CA VAL A 59 -9.17 2.50 29.35
C VAL A 59 -9.60 2.51 30.80
N GLY A 60 -8.84 3.15 31.71
CA GLY A 60 -9.29 3.32 33.10
C GLY A 60 -10.62 4.08 33.22
N LYS A 61 -10.87 5.08 32.36
CA LYS A 61 -12.15 5.81 32.30
C LYS A 61 -13.29 4.95 31.75
N PHE A 62 -13.06 4.21 30.68
CA PHE A 62 -14.03 3.26 30.13
C PHE A 62 -14.37 2.14 31.13
N TYR A 63 -13.36 1.64 31.82
CA TYR A 63 -13.51 0.61 32.85
C TYR A 63 -14.32 1.11 34.05
N ASN A 64 -14.06 2.34 34.48
CA ASN A 64 -14.85 2.99 35.51
C ASN A 64 -16.31 3.22 35.08
N PHE A 65 -16.55 3.58 33.81
CA PHE A 65 -17.89 3.71 33.25
C PHE A 65 -18.67 2.39 33.31
N LEU A 66 -18.05 1.27 32.89
CA LEU A 66 -18.69 -0.05 32.95
C LEU A 66 -19.08 -0.44 34.38
N LYS A 67 -18.17 -0.32 35.35
CA LYS A 67 -18.45 -0.63 36.77
C LYS A 67 -19.58 0.20 37.36
N ASN A 68 -19.62 1.49 37.04
CA ASN A 68 -20.69 2.39 37.49
C ASN A 68 -22.05 2.08 36.83
N LYS A 69 -22.06 1.38 35.70
CA LYS A 69 -23.28 0.99 34.97
C LYS A 69 -23.78 -0.40 35.39
N THR A 70 -22.87 -1.32 35.71
CA THR A 70 -23.21 -2.70 36.07
C THR A 70 -23.30 -2.94 37.57
N ASN A 71 -22.92 -1.96 38.41
CA ASN A 71 -22.79 -2.08 39.87
C ASN A 71 -21.88 -3.24 40.34
N PHE A 72 -21.06 -3.80 39.45
CA PHE A 72 -20.09 -4.84 39.77
C PHE A 72 -18.74 -4.21 40.14
N GLY A 73 -18.30 -4.43 41.39
CA GLY A 73 -17.03 -3.94 41.92
C GLY A 73 -17.03 -2.46 42.35
N SER A 74 -15.86 -1.95 42.73
CA SER A 74 -15.70 -0.56 43.21
C SER A 74 -15.49 0.40 42.03
N GLY A 75 -16.55 1.08 41.57
CA GLY A 75 -16.50 2.21 40.63
C GLY A 75 -16.49 3.57 41.35
N THR A 76 -16.26 4.68 40.64
CA THR A 76 -16.22 6.01 41.28
C THR A 76 -17.48 6.35 42.06
N LYS A 77 -18.66 5.93 41.61
CA LYS A 77 -19.92 6.19 42.34
C LYS A 77 -19.97 5.46 43.69
N ALA A 78 -19.37 4.27 43.77
CA ALA A 78 -19.30 3.50 45.02
C ALA A 78 -18.29 4.10 46.01
N VAL A 79 -17.19 4.65 45.50
CA VAL A 79 -16.19 5.32 46.34
C VAL A 79 -16.69 6.70 46.79
N GLU A 80 -17.35 7.46 45.91
CA GLU A 80 -17.97 8.76 46.23
C GLU A 80 -19.01 8.60 47.35
N LYS A 81 -19.87 7.56 47.30
CA LYS A 81 -20.81 7.24 48.38
C LYS A 81 -20.15 6.96 49.73
N GLU A 82 -18.99 6.30 49.76
CA GLU A 82 -18.28 6.03 51.01
C GLU A 82 -17.54 7.28 51.52
N ILE A 83 -17.02 8.13 50.62
CA ILE A 83 -16.46 9.44 51.00
C ILE A 83 -17.56 10.33 51.61
N ASP A 84 -18.76 10.36 51.02
CA ASP A 84 -19.90 11.14 51.53
C ASP A 84 -20.33 10.68 52.94
N LYS A 85 -20.28 9.36 53.24
CA LYS A 85 -20.56 8.82 54.58
C LYS A 85 -19.50 9.23 55.60
N PHE A 86 -18.22 9.24 55.20
CA PHE A 86 -17.13 9.70 56.06
C PHE A 86 -17.24 11.19 56.37
N GLU A 87 -17.57 12.02 55.37
CA GLU A 87 -17.78 13.46 55.55
C GLU A 87 -18.96 13.79 56.47
N LYS A 88 -19.92 12.87 56.61
CA LYS A 88 -21.04 12.93 57.57
C LYS A 88 -20.71 12.31 58.94
N GLY A 89 -19.50 11.78 59.14
CA GLY A 89 -19.09 11.13 60.39
C GLY A 89 -19.60 9.70 60.59
N GLU A 90 -20.24 9.08 59.59
CA GLU A 90 -20.90 7.77 59.70
C GLU A 90 -19.91 6.59 59.65
N ILE A 91 -18.69 6.80 59.15
CA ILE A 91 -17.63 5.78 59.06
C ILE A 91 -16.25 6.37 59.35
N LYS A 92 -15.27 5.52 59.72
CA LYS A 92 -13.87 5.93 59.98
C LYS A 92 -13.06 6.13 58.69
N GLU A 93 -12.05 7.00 58.75
CA GLU A 93 -11.15 7.35 57.64
C GLU A 93 -10.44 6.12 57.01
N GLU A 94 -10.01 5.16 57.84
CA GLU A 94 -9.33 3.94 57.38
C GLU A 94 -10.18 3.15 56.37
N LYS A 95 -11.49 3.06 56.60
CA LYS A 95 -12.42 2.32 55.74
C LYS A 95 -12.56 2.98 54.37
N VAL A 96 -12.53 4.31 54.31
CA VAL A 96 -12.53 5.07 53.05
C VAL A 96 -11.19 4.96 52.33
N ARG A 97 -10.06 5.05 53.06
CA ARG A 97 -8.71 4.88 52.48
C ARG A 97 -8.52 3.49 51.90
N GLU A 98 -9.03 2.46 52.57
CA GLU A 98 -9.04 1.09 52.05
C GLU A 98 -9.84 1.02 50.73
N LYS A 99 -11.01 1.66 50.68
CA LYS A 99 -11.86 1.67 49.48
C LYS A 99 -11.24 2.42 48.31
N ILE A 100 -10.58 3.55 48.57
CA ILE A 100 -9.80 4.31 47.58
C ILE A 100 -8.61 3.48 47.06
N SER A 101 -7.92 2.76 47.95
CA SER A 101 -6.82 1.85 47.60
C SER A 101 -7.31 0.69 46.73
N GLN A 102 -8.42 0.05 47.10
CA GLN A 102 -9.07 -1.00 46.31
C GLN A 102 -9.48 -0.50 44.91
N TYR A 103 -10.06 0.71 44.82
CA TYR A 103 -10.38 1.35 43.54
C TYR A 103 -9.13 1.56 42.68
N LYS A 104 -8.05 2.13 43.25
CA LYS A 104 -6.79 2.36 42.56
C LYS A 104 -6.16 1.07 42.03
N ILE A 105 -6.05 0.04 42.87
CA ILE A 105 -5.51 -1.27 42.50
C ILE A 105 -6.36 -1.89 41.39
N SER A 106 -7.68 -1.76 41.48
CA SER A 106 -8.60 -2.29 40.47
C SER A 106 -8.46 -1.60 39.11
N GLN A 107 -8.20 -0.28 39.07
CA GLN A 107 -7.93 0.45 37.82
C GLN A 107 -6.55 0.11 37.24
N GLU A 108 -5.51 0.05 38.07
CA GLU A 108 -4.16 -0.33 37.63
C GLU A 108 -4.13 -1.75 37.06
N ASN A 109 -4.82 -2.70 37.72
CA ASN A 109 -4.92 -4.09 37.27
C ASN A 109 -5.68 -4.20 35.95
N ALA A 110 -6.75 -3.43 35.74
CA ALA A 110 -7.53 -3.46 34.50
C ALA A 110 -6.73 -2.95 33.30
N VAL A 111 -5.99 -1.84 33.49
CA VAL A 111 -5.11 -1.27 32.46
C VAL A 111 -3.98 -2.25 32.11
N GLN A 112 -3.34 -2.84 33.12
CA GLN A 112 -2.27 -3.82 32.90
C GLN A 112 -2.81 -5.09 32.23
N SER A 113 -3.96 -5.61 32.69
CA SER A 113 -4.61 -6.79 32.10
C SER A 113 -4.92 -6.56 30.62
N THR A 114 -5.55 -5.44 30.27
CA THR A 114 -5.86 -5.10 28.87
C THR A 114 -4.60 -4.94 28.01
N GLY A 115 -3.52 -4.39 28.56
CA GLY A 115 -2.22 -4.33 27.89
C GLY A 115 -1.58 -5.72 27.70
N ASP A 116 -1.71 -6.62 28.67
CA ASP A 116 -1.26 -8.02 28.57
C ASP A 116 -2.07 -8.80 27.53
N ILE A 117 -3.36 -8.50 27.42
CA ILE A 117 -4.29 -9.07 26.45
C ILE A 117 -3.96 -8.65 25.02
N ALA A 118 -3.79 -7.35 24.79
CA ALA A 118 -3.39 -6.84 23.47
C ALA A 118 -2.03 -7.41 23.05
N THR A 119 -1.11 -7.55 24.00
CA THR A 119 0.19 -8.18 23.80
C THR A 119 0.03 -9.66 23.42
N GLY A 120 -0.76 -10.43 24.17
CA GLY A 120 -1.02 -11.85 23.90
C GLY A 120 -1.63 -12.10 22.53
N ALA A 121 -2.65 -11.32 22.13
CA ALA A 121 -3.28 -11.47 20.82
C ALA A 121 -2.27 -11.22 19.67
N VAL A 122 -1.42 -10.20 19.78
CA VAL A 122 -0.39 -9.88 18.78
C VAL A 122 0.71 -10.93 18.77
N THR A 123 1.21 -11.37 19.92
CA THR A 123 2.35 -12.31 20.00
C THR A 123 1.95 -13.73 19.63
N ILE A 124 0.75 -14.20 20.00
CA ILE A 124 0.19 -15.49 19.55
C ILE A 124 -0.02 -15.47 18.03
N SER A 125 -0.58 -14.39 17.49
CA SER A 125 -0.74 -14.24 16.03
C SER A 125 0.61 -14.23 15.30
N SER A 126 1.60 -13.52 15.85
CA SER A 126 2.96 -13.47 15.31
C SER A 126 3.66 -14.82 15.39
N TYR A 127 3.44 -15.58 16.47
CA TYR A 127 3.93 -16.95 16.60
C TYR A 127 3.39 -17.87 15.51
N PHE A 128 2.07 -17.91 15.29
CA PHE A 128 1.49 -18.77 14.25
C PHE A 128 1.96 -18.37 12.84
N LEU A 129 2.12 -17.07 12.56
CA LEU A 129 2.69 -16.60 11.29
C LEU A 129 4.14 -17.06 11.10
N ALA A 130 4.99 -16.85 12.11
CA ALA A 130 6.39 -17.27 12.07
C ALA A 130 6.51 -18.80 11.97
N ASN A 131 5.70 -19.55 12.74
CA ASN A 131 5.68 -21.00 12.73
C ASN A 131 5.25 -21.55 11.36
N ASN A 132 4.22 -20.99 10.73
CA ASN A 132 3.82 -21.37 9.37
C ASN A 132 4.93 -21.09 8.34
N TYR A 133 5.64 -19.96 8.47
CA TYR A 133 6.78 -19.64 7.61
C TYR A 133 7.93 -20.65 7.78
N ILE A 134 8.27 -21.01 9.02
CA ILE A 134 9.27 -22.04 9.33
C ILE A 134 8.87 -23.41 8.76
N LYS A 135 7.59 -23.80 8.93
CA LYS A 135 7.07 -25.05 8.37
C LYS A 135 7.18 -25.07 6.84
N LYS A 136 6.86 -23.95 6.18
CA LYS A 136 7.05 -23.81 4.72
C LYS A 136 8.52 -23.98 4.33
N LEU A 137 9.45 -23.36 5.06
CA LEU A 137 10.89 -23.51 4.81
C LEU A 137 11.36 -24.96 5.01
N ARG A 138 10.86 -25.67 6.03
CA ARG A 138 11.15 -27.10 6.22
C ARG A 138 10.63 -27.94 5.05
N ALA A 139 9.39 -27.71 4.63
CA ALA A 139 8.82 -28.38 3.47
C ALA A 139 9.65 -28.12 2.20
N GLN A 140 10.11 -26.89 1.99
CA GLN A 140 11.00 -26.55 0.86
C GLN A 140 12.35 -27.24 0.96
N LEU A 141 12.92 -27.40 2.16
CA LEU A 141 14.14 -28.17 2.39
C LEU A 141 13.94 -29.66 2.07
N GLU A 142 12.82 -30.24 2.51
CA GLU A 142 12.49 -31.66 2.28
C GLU A 142 12.20 -31.97 0.81
N LEU A 143 11.71 -31.00 0.06
CA LEU A 143 11.44 -31.11 -1.38
C LEU A 143 12.61 -30.65 -2.28
N ASP A 144 13.74 -30.24 -1.71
CA ASP A 144 14.85 -29.57 -2.40
C ASP A 144 14.41 -28.38 -3.31
N ALA A 145 13.35 -27.70 -2.89
CA ALA A 145 12.68 -26.63 -3.62
C ALA A 145 13.07 -25.24 -3.09
N LEU A 146 14.31 -25.10 -2.60
CA LEU A 146 14.81 -23.80 -2.13
C LEU A 146 15.02 -22.83 -3.30
N PRO A 147 14.85 -21.52 -3.07
CA PRO A 147 15.18 -20.49 -4.06
C PRO A 147 16.62 -20.63 -4.58
N GLU A 148 16.82 -20.28 -5.85
CA GLU A 148 18.10 -20.43 -6.56
C GLU A 148 19.26 -19.70 -5.86
N ILE A 149 19.00 -18.51 -5.32
CA ILE A 149 19.94 -17.74 -4.49
C ILE A 149 20.50 -18.57 -3.32
N ILE A 150 19.67 -19.43 -2.71
CA ILE A 150 20.10 -20.30 -1.60
C ILE A 150 20.85 -21.53 -2.14
N LYS A 151 20.44 -22.07 -3.29
CA LYS A 151 21.18 -23.15 -3.98
C LYS A 151 22.59 -22.67 -4.38
N ASP A 152 22.74 -21.43 -4.83
CA ASP A 152 24.04 -20.84 -5.16
C ASP A 152 24.93 -20.62 -3.93
N ILE A 153 24.34 -20.25 -2.78
CA ILE A 153 25.09 -20.21 -1.52
C ILE A 153 25.68 -21.59 -1.18
N LYS A 154 24.96 -22.68 -1.49
CA LYS A 154 25.42 -24.06 -1.27
C LYS A 154 26.57 -24.49 -2.18
N LYS A 155 26.75 -23.86 -3.35
CA LYS A 155 27.88 -24.13 -4.27
C LYS A 155 29.23 -23.66 -3.70
N TYR A 156 29.24 -22.79 -2.69
CA TYR A 156 30.45 -22.22 -2.08
C TYR A 156 30.53 -22.54 -0.58
N PRO A 157 30.86 -23.81 -0.21
CA PRO A 157 30.81 -24.30 1.16
C PRO A 157 31.76 -23.59 2.14
N GLU A 158 32.82 -22.95 1.63
CA GLU A 158 33.75 -22.19 2.48
C GLU A 158 33.31 -20.77 2.79
N SER A 159 32.29 -20.25 2.10
CA SER A 159 31.86 -18.87 2.25
C SER A 159 31.26 -18.59 3.63
N LYS A 160 31.51 -17.38 4.16
CA LYS A 160 30.88 -16.89 5.40
C LYS A 160 29.35 -16.88 5.32
N ARG A 161 28.80 -16.76 4.09
CA ARG A 161 27.36 -16.85 3.81
C ARG A 161 26.85 -18.29 3.94
N TYR A 162 27.58 -19.29 3.42
CA TYR A 162 27.23 -20.71 3.59
C TYR A 162 27.29 -21.15 5.05
N LYS A 163 28.36 -20.81 5.78
CA LYS A 163 28.50 -21.14 7.21
C LYS A 163 27.35 -20.57 8.06
N ARG A 164 26.89 -19.35 7.76
CA ARG A 164 25.69 -18.74 8.37
C ARG A 164 24.39 -19.42 7.94
N TYR A 165 24.29 -19.82 6.67
CA TYR A 165 23.14 -20.53 6.13
C TYR A 165 22.98 -21.92 6.77
N ILE A 166 24.04 -22.72 6.88
CA ILE A 166 24.01 -24.04 7.55
C ILE A 166 23.66 -23.92 9.04
N GLN A 167 24.16 -22.90 9.73
CA GLN A 167 23.73 -22.62 11.10
C GLN A 167 22.23 -22.30 11.17
N ALA A 168 21.70 -21.48 10.27
CA ALA A 168 20.28 -21.17 10.19
C ALA A 168 19.43 -22.41 9.80
N GLU A 169 19.88 -23.21 8.84
CA GLU A 169 19.22 -24.44 8.40
C GLU A 169 19.15 -25.46 9.55
N ASN A 170 20.25 -25.66 10.29
CA ASN A 170 20.30 -26.55 11.46
C ASN A 170 19.38 -26.09 12.61
N ILE A 171 19.21 -24.77 12.76
CA ILE A 171 18.25 -24.18 13.70
C ILE A 171 16.82 -24.42 13.22
N ILE A 172 16.55 -24.25 11.92
CA ILE A 172 15.23 -24.42 11.31
C ILE A 172 14.78 -25.88 11.33
N LYS A 173 15.67 -26.85 11.04
CA LYS A 173 15.36 -28.29 11.05
C LYS A 173 14.94 -28.80 12.44
N SER A 174 15.48 -28.22 13.51
CA SER A 174 15.12 -28.60 14.88
C SER A 174 13.93 -27.79 15.41
N LYS A 175 12.83 -28.47 15.76
CA LYS A 175 11.66 -27.85 16.42
C LYS A 175 12.05 -27.07 17.67
N SER A 176 12.98 -27.60 18.48
CA SER A 176 13.45 -26.95 19.72
C SER A 176 14.37 -25.75 19.47
N LYS A 177 15.31 -25.84 18.52
CA LYS A 177 16.21 -24.70 18.19
C LYS A 177 15.47 -23.56 17.50
N THR A 178 14.47 -23.86 16.69
CA THR A 178 13.61 -22.84 16.07
C THR A 178 12.83 -22.04 17.14
N MET A 179 12.34 -22.72 18.19
CA MET A 179 11.69 -22.07 19.32
C MET A 179 12.60 -21.03 19.98
N LEU A 180 13.88 -21.36 20.18
CA LEU A 180 14.88 -20.44 20.78
C LEU A 180 15.10 -19.17 19.96
N VAL A 181 14.98 -19.22 18.62
CA VAL A 181 15.12 -18.03 17.76
C VAL A 181 13.84 -17.21 17.69
N MET A 182 12.66 -17.84 17.82
CA MET A 182 11.39 -17.12 17.87
C MET A 182 11.21 -16.33 19.19
N LEU A 183 11.71 -16.85 20.31
CA LEU A 183 11.51 -16.24 21.64
C LEU A 183 11.98 -14.77 21.71
N PRO A 184 13.18 -14.38 21.24
CA PRO A 184 13.60 -12.97 21.21
C PRO A 184 12.73 -12.07 20.33
N ILE A 185 12.27 -12.57 19.17
CA ILE A 185 11.42 -11.80 18.24
C ILE A 185 10.05 -11.55 18.88
N LEU A 186 9.46 -12.59 19.48
CA LEU A 186 8.19 -12.49 20.19
C LEU A 186 8.31 -11.59 21.43
N ALA A 187 9.46 -11.63 22.13
CA ALA A 187 9.77 -10.72 23.22
C ALA A 187 9.81 -9.25 22.74
N VAL A 188 10.47 -8.96 21.63
CA VAL A 188 10.48 -7.59 21.07
C VAL A 188 9.07 -7.16 20.64
N ALA A 189 8.34 -8.01 19.93
CA ALA A 189 6.96 -7.72 19.49
C ALA A 189 6.04 -7.45 20.68
N GLY A 190 6.12 -8.26 21.73
CA GLY A 190 5.32 -8.08 22.92
C GLY A 190 5.70 -6.83 23.70
N GLY A 191 7.00 -6.55 23.83
CA GLY A 191 7.51 -5.36 24.51
C GLY A 191 7.11 -4.06 23.82
N ILE A 192 7.21 -4.00 22.48
CA ILE A 192 6.77 -2.85 21.69
C ILE A 192 5.26 -2.65 21.82
N THR A 193 4.48 -3.73 21.72
CA THR A 193 3.01 -3.66 21.82
C THR A 193 2.56 -3.09 23.15
N LYS A 194 3.10 -3.60 24.27
CA LYS A 194 2.75 -3.12 25.61
C LYS A 194 3.25 -1.69 25.87
N LEU A 195 4.36 -1.29 25.25
CA LEU A 195 4.85 0.09 25.30
C LEU A 195 3.96 1.07 24.53
N ILE A 196 3.47 0.70 23.35
CA ILE A 196 2.52 1.51 22.57
C ILE A 196 1.20 1.63 23.32
N TYR A 197 0.68 0.51 23.84
CA TYR A 197 -0.54 0.49 24.65
C TYR A 197 -0.42 1.39 25.89
N GLY A 198 0.67 1.27 26.65
CA GLY A 198 0.92 2.11 27.82
C GLY A 198 1.14 3.60 27.49
N LYS A 199 1.46 3.95 26.23
CA LYS A 199 1.46 5.36 25.77
C LYS A 199 0.05 5.82 25.41
N ALA A 200 -0.74 4.99 24.74
CA ALA A 200 -2.12 5.28 24.37
C ALA A 200 -3.01 5.45 25.61
N GLU A 201 -2.81 4.63 26.65
CA GLU A 201 -3.58 4.77 27.89
C GLU A 201 -3.36 6.14 28.53
N ARG A 202 -2.14 6.69 28.45
CA ARG A 202 -1.83 8.00 29.07
C ARG A 202 -2.44 9.20 28.32
N ILE A 203 -3.12 8.98 27.20
CA ILE A 203 -3.86 10.04 26.50
C ILE A 203 -5.01 10.51 27.41
N GLY A 204 -5.00 11.80 27.75
CA GLY A 204 -6.01 12.39 28.65
C GLY A 204 -5.82 12.07 30.14
N SER A 205 -4.69 11.47 30.54
CA SER A 205 -4.28 11.29 31.94
C SER A 205 -3.38 12.44 32.43
N LYS A 206 -3.43 12.76 33.73
CA LYS A 206 -2.52 13.71 34.39
C LYS A 206 -1.31 13.04 35.08
N GLU A 207 -1.12 11.72 34.97
CA GLU A 207 -0.15 10.90 35.72
C GLU A 207 1.30 11.42 35.70
N PHE A 208 1.76 11.99 34.58
CA PHE A 208 3.11 12.58 34.44
C PHE A 208 3.09 14.07 34.05
N LYS A 209 1.94 14.73 34.21
CA LYS A 209 1.77 16.14 33.82
C LYS A 209 2.10 17.03 35.01
N VAL A 210 3.21 17.77 34.91
CA VAL A 210 3.60 18.79 35.89
C VAL A 210 2.95 20.11 35.48
N ASP A 211 2.07 20.66 36.32
CA ASP A 211 1.43 21.96 36.07
C ASP A 211 2.44 23.08 36.33
N LYS A 212 2.68 23.93 35.33
CA LYS A 212 3.61 25.06 35.46
C LYS A 212 3.06 26.11 36.44
N LYS A 213 1.73 26.23 36.58
CA LYS A 213 1.08 27.21 37.46
C LYS A 213 1.18 26.86 38.95
N ALA A 214 1.60 25.63 39.28
CA ALA A 214 1.73 25.16 40.66
C ALA A 214 3.10 25.46 41.29
N PHE A 215 4.02 26.11 40.56
CA PHE A 215 5.38 26.40 41.03
C PHE A 215 5.70 27.88 40.83
N ALA A 216 6.08 28.56 41.92
CA ALA A 216 6.58 29.93 41.88
C ALA A 216 8.04 29.99 41.38
N ASP A 217 8.85 28.96 41.70
CA ASP A 217 10.25 28.86 41.25
C ASP A 217 10.45 27.96 40.00
N LYS A 218 11.20 28.48 39.03
CA LYS A 218 11.60 27.81 37.79
C LYS A 218 12.56 26.64 38.02
N LYS A 219 13.41 26.66 39.07
CA LYS A 219 14.31 25.54 39.40
C LYS A 219 13.52 24.35 39.95
N GLU A 220 12.59 24.58 40.86
CA GLU A 220 11.68 23.55 41.39
C GLU A 220 10.81 22.91 40.29
N TYR A 221 10.23 23.72 39.40
CA TYR A 221 9.49 23.23 38.22
C TYR A 221 10.35 22.31 37.34
N LYS A 222 11.61 22.69 37.08
CA LYS A 222 12.55 21.86 36.29
C LYS A 222 12.91 20.56 37.02
N ALA A 223 13.11 20.59 38.33
CA ALA A 223 13.41 19.41 39.13
C ALA A 223 12.25 18.41 39.13
N GLU A 224 11.02 18.90 39.31
CA GLU A 224 9.82 18.06 39.32
C GLU A 224 9.50 17.50 37.92
N LYS A 225 9.72 18.29 36.86
CA LYS A 225 9.66 17.81 35.47
C LYS A 225 10.71 16.72 35.18
N LYS A 226 11.91 16.81 35.77
CA LYS A 226 12.97 15.79 35.65
C LYS A 226 12.60 14.51 36.41
N LYS A 227 12.02 14.61 37.61
CA LYS A 227 11.48 13.47 38.38
C LYS A 227 10.34 12.76 37.64
N ALA A 228 9.34 13.52 37.16
CA ALA A 228 8.25 12.98 36.35
C ALA A 228 8.77 12.32 35.05
N GLY A 229 9.79 12.91 34.42
CA GLY A 229 10.49 12.33 33.26
C GLY A 229 11.19 11.00 33.56
N LYS A 230 11.88 10.88 34.71
CA LYS A 230 12.50 9.62 35.16
C LYS A 230 11.45 8.56 35.48
N ALA A 231 10.38 8.92 36.19
CA ALA A 231 9.27 8.02 36.51
C ALA A 231 8.58 7.50 35.23
N ARG A 232 8.35 8.37 34.24
CA ARG A 232 7.81 7.99 32.93
C ARG A 232 8.73 7.01 32.18
N ARG A 233 10.06 7.19 32.25
CA ARG A 233 11.02 6.24 31.65
C ARG A 233 10.99 4.89 32.36
N LYS A 234 10.99 4.85 33.69
CA LYS A 234 10.87 3.61 34.48
C LYS A 234 9.57 2.86 34.16
N ALA A 235 8.46 3.58 34.04
CA ALA A 235 7.17 3.00 33.68
C ALA A 235 7.13 2.49 32.22
N ASN A 236 7.75 3.19 31.27
CA ASN A 236 7.89 2.70 29.88
C ASN A 236 8.75 1.43 29.82
N TRP A 237 9.85 1.40 30.57
CA TRP A 237 10.71 0.23 30.65
C TRP A 237 9.99 -0.97 31.28
N LYS A 238 9.25 -0.76 32.37
CA LYS A 238 8.42 -1.80 33.00
C LYS A 238 7.37 -2.34 32.03
N ASN A 239 6.72 -1.47 31.25
CA ASN A 239 5.75 -1.90 30.22
C ASN A 239 6.41 -2.69 29.08
N PHE A 240 7.59 -2.28 28.61
CA PHE A 240 8.34 -3.02 27.60
C PHE A 240 8.80 -4.39 28.13
N ALA A 241 9.42 -4.44 29.31
CA ALA A 241 9.95 -5.66 29.90
C ALA A 241 8.85 -6.69 30.19
N THR A 242 7.73 -6.25 30.75
CA THR A 242 6.58 -7.14 31.00
C THR A 242 5.90 -7.57 29.69
N GLY A 243 5.83 -6.69 28.68
CA GLY A 243 5.35 -7.07 27.35
C GLY A 243 6.26 -8.07 26.66
N ALA A 244 7.57 -7.95 26.84
CA ALA A 244 8.54 -8.88 26.29
C ALA A 244 8.44 -10.27 26.91
N LEU A 245 8.29 -10.31 28.24
CA LEU A 245 8.04 -11.56 28.96
C LEU A 245 6.73 -12.23 28.49
N ASN A 246 5.66 -11.45 28.30
CA ASN A 246 4.40 -11.94 27.75
C ASN A 246 4.53 -12.51 26.33
N GLY A 247 5.42 -11.94 25.52
CA GLY A 247 5.75 -12.44 24.19
C GLY A 247 6.48 -13.79 24.24
N MET A 248 7.40 -13.97 25.18
CA MET A 248 8.10 -15.24 25.40
C MET A 248 7.17 -16.37 25.87
N LEU A 249 6.04 -16.03 26.50
CA LEU A 249 5.04 -17.01 26.95
C LEU A 249 4.04 -17.43 25.87
N ALA A 250 3.97 -16.71 24.75
CA ALA A 250 3.01 -16.99 23.67
C ALA A 250 3.08 -18.45 23.13
N PRO A 251 4.27 -19.06 22.94
CA PRO A 251 4.36 -20.44 22.48
C PRO A 251 3.69 -21.46 23.42
N LEU A 252 3.81 -21.29 24.74
CA LEU A 252 3.21 -22.20 25.73
C LEU A 252 1.68 -22.24 25.60
N THR A 253 1.07 -21.09 25.31
CA THR A 253 -0.38 -20.96 25.13
C THR A 253 -0.89 -21.51 23.81
N ALA A 254 -0.08 -21.36 22.75
CA ALA A 254 -0.40 -21.89 21.44
C ALA A 254 -0.30 -23.42 21.41
N LEU A 255 0.65 -24.00 22.17
CA LEU A 255 0.85 -25.44 22.29
C LEU A 255 -0.19 -26.14 23.19
N ALA A 256 -0.75 -25.44 24.17
CA ALA A 256 -1.77 -25.96 25.10
C ALA A 256 -3.21 -26.03 24.51
N GLY A 257 -3.38 -26.02 23.19
CA GLY A 257 -4.66 -26.34 22.55
C GLY A 257 -5.70 -25.21 22.41
N GLY A 258 -5.28 -23.93 22.35
CA GLY A 258 -6.21 -22.84 22.05
C GLY A 258 -7.02 -22.34 23.25
N ILE A 259 -8.35 -22.52 23.28
CA ILE A 259 -9.27 -21.95 24.30
C ILE A 259 -8.80 -22.25 25.73
N ALA A 260 -8.29 -23.47 25.97
CA ALA A 260 -7.78 -23.91 27.27
C ALA A 260 -6.45 -23.23 27.68
N GLY A 261 -5.67 -22.75 26.70
CA GLY A 261 -4.40 -22.05 26.94
C GLY A 261 -4.56 -20.59 27.34
N VAL A 262 -5.72 -19.97 27.09
CA VAL A 262 -6.00 -18.56 27.45
C VAL A 262 -6.09 -18.36 28.98
N PRO A 263 -6.81 -19.21 29.75
CA PRO A 263 -6.75 -19.19 31.21
C PRO A 263 -5.32 -19.37 31.73
N ALA A 264 -4.54 -20.32 31.19
CA ALA A 264 -3.15 -20.55 31.59
C ALA A 264 -2.25 -19.33 31.29
N TYR A 265 -2.45 -18.66 30.15
CA TYR A 265 -1.75 -17.41 29.82
C TYR A 265 -2.04 -16.29 30.80
N LEU A 266 -3.32 -16.06 31.07
CA LEU A 266 -3.78 -15.02 31.98
C LEU A 266 -3.28 -15.32 33.40
N LEU A 267 -3.28 -16.58 33.82
CA LEU A 267 -2.71 -17.00 35.11
C LEU A 267 -1.20 -16.80 35.18
N ALA A 268 -0.44 -17.22 34.16
CA ALA A 268 1.01 -17.07 34.11
C ALA A 268 1.46 -15.60 34.11
N THR A 269 0.86 -14.79 33.23
CA THR A 269 1.15 -13.34 33.15
C THR A 269 0.74 -12.59 34.41
N THR A 270 -0.33 -13.01 35.09
CA THR A 270 -0.77 -12.41 36.36
C THR A 270 0.08 -12.85 37.55
N GLY A 271 0.46 -14.13 37.63
CA GLY A 271 1.38 -14.65 38.66
C GLY A 271 2.78 -14.03 38.56
N LEU A 272 3.27 -13.76 37.34
CA LEU A 272 4.53 -13.05 37.12
C LEU A 272 4.47 -11.58 37.53
N ARG A 273 3.34 -10.89 37.29
CA ARG A 273 3.13 -9.51 37.80
C ARG A 273 3.21 -9.48 39.32
N TYR A 274 2.61 -10.45 40.00
CA TYR A 274 2.68 -10.62 41.45
C TYR A 274 4.14 -10.79 41.93
N ALA A 275 4.89 -11.73 41.35
CA ALA A 275 6.30 -11.95 41.68
C ALA A 275 7.19 -10.70 41.43
N SER A 276 6.94 -9.97 40.34
CA SER A 276 7.69 -8.74 40.00
C SER A 276 7.37 -7.53 40.90
N SER A 277 6.21 -7.54 41.56
CA SER A 277 5.75 -6.44 42.42
C SER A 277 6.25 -6.54 43.87
N LYS A 278 6.79 -7.70 44.26
CA LYS A 278 7.41 -7.93 45.59
C LYS A 278 8.60 -6.99 45.87
N ASN A 279 9.26 -6.48 44.82
CA ASN A 279 10.35 -5.51 44.93
C ASN A 279 9.91 -4.05 45.12
N ASP A 280 8.60 -3.74 45.11
CA ASP A 280 8.06 -2.38 45.27
C ASP A 280 7.53 -2.12 46.72
N GLY A 281 7.83 -2.98 47.70
CA GLY A 281 7.58 -2.74 49.14
C GLY A 281 6.12 -2.77 49.59
N LYS A 282 5.21 -3.35 48.80
CA LYS A 282 3.78 -3.51 49.16
C LYS A 282 3.43 -4.99 49.21
N GLU A 283 3.25 -5.52 50.41
CA GLU A 283 2.69 -6.85 50.60
C GLU A 283 1.22 -6.83 50.14
N LYS A 284 0.88 -7.64 49.13
CA LYS A 284 -0.51 -7.91 48.73
C LYS A 284 -0.77 -9.38 48.95
N SER A 285 -1.89 -9.73 49.58
CA SER A 285 -2.21 -11.12 49.92
C SER A 285 -2.80 -11.91 48.74
N LEU A 286 -2.72 -13.25 48.76
CA LEU A 286 -3.41 -14.15 47.81
C LEU A 286 -4.95 -13.98 47.84
N ASN A 287 -5.51 -13.47 48.94
CA ASN A 287 -6.92 -13.13 49.05
C ASN A 287 -7.29 -11.88 48.25
N ASP A 288 -6.45 -10.84 48.25
CA ASP A 288 -6.63 -9.64 47.40
C ASP A 288 -6.54 -9.97 45.91
N PHE A 289 -5.69 -10.94 45.57
CA PHE A 289 -5.51 -11.49 44.23
C PHE A 289 -6.78 -12.16 43.71
N THR A 290 -7.35 -13.08 44.49
CA THR A 290 -8.58 -13.82 44.13
C THR A 290 -9.80 -12.90 44.07
N LYS A 291 -9.87 -11.92 44.97
CA LYS A 291 -10.93 -10.88 45.00
C LYS A 291 -10.90 -10.01 43.75
N SER A 292 -9.72 -9.61 43.28
CA SER A 292 -9.58 -8.82 42.04
C SER A 292 -9.96 -9.57 40.76
N LEU A 293 -9.84 -10.90 40.73
CA LEU A 293 -10.27 -11.73 39.61
C LEU A 293 -11.79 -11.93 39.59
N LYS A 294 -12.39 -12.13 40.77
CA LYS A 294 -13.86 -12.23 40.95
C LYS A 294 -14.58 -10.91 40.66
N ASP A 295 -14.05 -9.78 41.13
CA ASP A 295 -14.62 -8.44 40.92
C ASP A 295 -14.64 -7.99 39.45
N ASN A 296 -13.90 -8.71 38.57
CA ASN A 296 -13.72 -8.38 37.16
C ASN A 296 -14.17 -9.53 36.22
N ALA A 297 -14.91 -10.53 36.74
CA ALA A 297 -15.24 -11.77 36.03
C ALA A 297 -15.91 -11.56 34.66
N ALA A 298 -16.93 -10.69 34.57
CA ALA A 298 -17.63 -10.40 33.31
C ALA A 298 -16.69 -9.81 32.23
N VAL A 299 -15.72 -8.98 32.64
CA VAL A 299 -14.75 -8.39 31.73
C VAL A 299 -13.64 -9.38 31.38
N ASN A 300 -13.20 -10.21 32.32
CA ASN A 300 -12.26 -11.30 32.05
C ASN A 300 -12.84 -12.29 31.01
N THR A 301 -14.16 -12.55 31.02
CA THR A 301 -14.83 -13.39 30.02
C THR A 301 -14.90 -12.74 28.64
N VAL A 302 -15.36 -11.49 28.54
CA VAL A 302 -15.37 -10.73 27.25
C VAL A 302 -13.96 -10.60 26.68
N THR A 303 -12.97 -10.44 27.56
CA THR A 303 -11.59 -10.23 27.16
C THR A 303 -10.85 -11.53 26.84
N ALA A 304 -11.17 -12.63 27.53
CA ALA A 304 -10.75 -13.97 27.13
C ALA A 304 -11.30 -14.33 25.74
N ALA A 305 -12.56 -13.98 25.45
CA ALA A 305 -13.15 -14.18 24.12
C ALA A 305 -12.42 -13.36 23.04
N ALA A 306 -12.00 -12.13 23.33
CA ALA A 306 -11.26 -11.27 22.39
C ALA A 306 -9.87 -11.82 22.01
N ILE A 307 -9.19 -12.55 22.92
CA ILE A 307 -7.94 -13.28 22.61
C ILE A 307 -8.25 -14.60 21.93
N ALA A 308 -9.20 -15.35 22.47
CA ALA A 308 -9.49 -16.71 22.06
C ALA A 308 -9.97 -16.74 20.61
N LEU A 309 -10.91 -15.88 20.21
CA LEU A 309 -11.52 -15.94 18.87
C LEU A 309 -10.50 -15.79 17.72
N PRO A 310 -9.63 -14.75 17.68
CA PRO A 310 -8.59 -14.65 16.65
C PRO A 310 -7.55 -15.77 16.76
N SER A 311 -7.17 -16.15 17.99
CA SER A 311 -6.15 -17.18 18.23
C SER A 311 -6.61 -18.57 17.79
N ILE A 312 -7.88 -18.94 18.05
CA ILE A 312 -8.50 -20.18 17.59
C ILE A 312 -8.53 -20.21 16.07
N LYS A 313 -8.99 -19.13 15.43
CA LYS A 313 -9.01 -19.06 13.95
C LYS A 313 -7.62 -19.24 13.36
N LYS A 314 -6.60 -18.63 13.95
CA LYS A 314 -5.20 -18.75 13.50
C LYS A 314 -4.59 -20.12 13.82
N ALA A 315 -4.90 -20.71 14.97
CA ALA A 315 -4.47 -22.05 15.36
C ALA A 315 -5.11 -23.10 14.45
N HIS A 316 -6.42 -23.02 14.23
CA HIS A 316 -7.14 -23.88 13.28
C HIS A 316 -6.55 -23.76 11.87
N PHE A 317 -6.31 -22.53 11.39
CA PHE A 317 -5.62 -22.32 10.12
C PHE A 317 -4.22 -22.94 10.10
N SER A 318 -3.41 -22.74 11.14
CA SER A 318 -2.06 -23.31 11.23
C SER A 318 -2.08 -24.84 11.26
N HIS A 319 -3.06 -25.44 11.94
CA HIS A 319 -3.28 -26.88 11.96
C HIS A 319 -3.65 -27.41 10.57
N VAL A 320 -4.70 -26.84 9.94
CA VAL A 320 -5.11 -27.22 8.57
C VAL A 320 -3.96 -27.03 7.58
N PHE A 321 -3.22 -25.92 7.69
CA PHE A 321 -2.03 -25.66 6.89
C PHE A 321 -0.97 -26.73 7.09
N ASP A 322 -0.65 -27.11 8.32
CA ASP A 322 0.36 -28.13 8.63
C ASP A 322 -0.03 -29.51 8.10
N THR A 323 -1.29 -29.92 8.33
CA THR A 323 -1.81 -31.20 7.82
C THR A 323 -1.74 -31.25 6.30
N ASN A 324 -2.17 -30.18 5.62
CA ASN A 324 -2.16 -30.15 4.16
C ASN A 324 -0.75 -29.99 3.60
N LEU A 325 0.12 -29.22 4.24
CA LEU A 325 1.51 -29.07 3.84
C LEU A 325 2.26 -30.41 3.95
N GLY A 326 2.05 -31.17 5.02
CA GLY A 326 2.61 -32.52 5.17
C GLY A 326 2.17 -33.44 4.03
N LYS A 327 0.86 -33.49 3.74
CA LYS A 327 0.32 -34.26 2.59
C LYS A 327 0.94 -33.84 1.26
N VAL A 328 1.17 -32.54 1.05
CA VAL A 328 1.80 -32.02 -0.17
C VAL A 328 3.26 -32.47 -0.25
N VAL A 329 4.01 -32.36 0.85
CA VAL A 329 5.40 -32.83 0.92
C VAL A 329 5.46 -34.32 0.61
N ASP A 330 4.64 -35.14 1.27
CA ASP A 330 4.61 -36.59 1.06
C ASP A 330 4.30 -36.97 -0.40
N LYS A 331 3.37 -36.24 -1.03
CA LYS A 331 2.99 -36.48 -2.44
C LYS A 331 4.06 -36.06 -3.44
N LEU A 332 4.78 -34.97 -3.17
CA LEU A 332 5.76 -34.39 -4.10
C LEU A 332 7.18 -34.89 -3.87
N LYS A 333 7.47 -35.52 -2.73
CA LYS A 333 8.78 -36.05 -2.40
C LYS A 333 9.21 -37.09 -3.45
N GLY A 334 10.37 -36.86 -4.06
CA GLY A 334 10.91 -37.74 -5.11
C GLY A 334 10.21 -37.62 -6.46
N GLN A 335 9.24 -36.72 -6.63
CA GLN A 335 8.63 -36.45 -7.93
C GLN A 335 9.50 -35.51 -8.75
N GLN A 336 9.65 -35.81 -10.04
CA GLN A 336 10.27 -34.91 -11.01
C GLN A 336 9.16 -34.15 -11.74
N LEU A 337 9.01 -32.87 -11.40
CA LEU A 337 7.99 -32.02 -12.01
C LEU A 337 8.45 -31.54 -13.40
N GLN A 338 7.55 -31.58 -14.36
CA GLN A 338 7.73 -31.12 -15.73
C GLN A 338 6.99 -29.81 -15.96
N LEU A 339 7.46 -28.99 -16.90
CA LEU A 339 6.71 -27.79 -17.28
C LEU A 339 5.32 -28.17 -17.80
N PRO A 340 4.30 -27.32 -17.57
CA PRO A 340 2.96 -27.59 -18.05
C PRO A 340 2.96 -27.79 -19.57
N ASP A 341 2.24 -28.81 -20.02
CA ASP A 341 2.00 -29.10 -21.44
C ASP A 341 1.11 -28.00 -22.03
N LEU A 342 1.74 -26.97 -22.58
CA LEU A 342 1.13 -25.78 -23.15
C LEU A 342 1.55 -25.64 -24.62
N PRO A 343 0.67 -25.12 -25.49
CA PRO A 343 0.96 -24.97 -26.92
C PRO A 343 2.15 -24.04 -27.21
N SER A 344 2.49 -23.15 -26.28
CA SER A 344 3.67 -22.30 -26.34
C SER A 344 4.11 -21.91 -24.94
N SER A 345 5.41 -21.62 -24.78
CA SER A 345 5.92 -20.91 -23.60
C SER A 345 5.71 -19.39 -23.69
N LYS A 346 5.25 -18.91 -24.85
CA LYS A 346 5.00 -17.49 -25.16
C LYS A 346 3.51 -17.22 -25.29
N SER A 347 3.09 -16.01 -24.90
CA SER A 347 1.72 -15.55 -25.19
C SER A 347 1.52 -15.33 -26.70
N ALA A 348 0.25 -15.28 -27.13
CA ALA A 348 -0.09 -14.96 -28.52
C ALA A 348 0.54 -13.62 -28.96
N TYR A 349 0.51 -12.63 -28.06
CA TYR A 349 1.10 -11.32 -28.28
C TYR A 349 2.62 -11.40 -28.49
N GLN A 350 3.34 -12.17 -27.68
CA GLN A 350 4.79 -12.34 -27.80
C GLN A 350 5.17 -13.05 -29.12
N GLU A 351 4.37 -14.03 -29.54
CA GLU A 351 4.60 -14.72 -30.81
C GLU A 351 4.34 -13.80 -32.01
N LEU A 352 3.29 -12.99 -31.95
CA LEU A 352 3.01 -11.95 -32.94
C LEU A 352 4.11 -10.88 -32.98
N GLU A 353 4.59 -10.44 -31.81
CA GLU A 353 5.74 -9.53 -31.69
C GLU A 353 6.96 -10.13 -32.39
N ASP A 354 7.33 -11.35 -32.03
CA ASP A 354 8.51 -12.02 -32.60
C ASP A 354 8.38 -12.16 -34.12
N LEU A 355 7.21 -12.59 -34.63
CA LEU A 355 6.93 -12.68 -36.06
C LEU A 355 7.10 -11.32 -36.76
N MET A 356 6.52 -10.26 -36.20
CA MET A 356 6.61 -8.91 -36.78
C MET A 356 8.04 -8.37 -36.78
N LEU A 357 8.70 -8.38 -35.62
CA LEU A 357 10.05 -7.83 -35.45
C LEU A 357 11.11 -8.69 -36.15
N SER A 358 10.81 -9.96 -36.44
CA SER A 358 11.72 -10.84 -37.17
C SER A 358 11.51 -10.86 -38.69
N SER A 359 10.48 -10.18 -39.20
CA SER A 359 10.24 -10.03 -40.63
C SER A 359 11.39 -9.29 -41.32
N GLU A 360 11.71 -9.66 -42.57
CA GLU A 360 12.87 -9.10 -43.26
C GLU A 360 12.81 -7.58 -43.42
N SER A 361 11.64 -7.02 -43.74
CA SER A 361 11.48 -5.58 -43.94
C SER A 361 11.71 -4.82 -42.63
N ILE A 362 11.14 -5.30 -41.52
CA ILE A 362 11.35 -4.70 -40.20
C ILE A 362 12.79 -4.89 -39.71
N LYS A 363 13.39 -6.08 -39.86
CA LYS A 363 14.79 -6.33 -39.49
C LYS A 363 15.79 -5.46 -40.26
N LYS A 364 15.54 -5.17 -41.54
CA LYS A 364 16.40 -4.27 -42.34
C LYS A 364 16.41 -2.86 -41.76
N ILE A 365 15.31 -2.43 -41.15
CA ILE A 365 15.20 -1.16 -40.44
C ILE A 365 15.79 -1.27 -39.03
N LEU A 366 15.48 -2.34 -38.29
CA LEU A 366 16.01 -2.67 -36.95
C LEU A 366 17.39 -3.33 -37.04
N LYS A 367 18.42 -2.58 -37.43
CA LYS A 367 19.80 -3.09 -37.35
C LYS A 367 20.27 -3.19 -35.88
N PRO A 368 20.97 -4.27 -35.47
CA PRO A 368 21.60 -4.37 -34.15
C PRO A 368 22.68 -3.30 -33.93
N GLU A 369 23.04 -3.04 -32.67
CA GLU A 369 24.01 -2.03 -32.19
C GLU A 369 25.39 -2.03 -32.88
N GLU A 370 25.74 -2.99 -33.74
CA GLU A 370 27.07 -3.09 -34.37
C GLU A 370 27.23 -2.26 -35.67
N TYR A 371 26.17 -1.57 -36.13
CA TYR A 371 26.19 -0.69 -37.32
C TYR A 371 25.74 0.74 -36.96
N ILE A 372 26.60 1.51 -36.28
CA ILE A 372 26.24 2.82 -35.67
C ILE A 372 26.56 4.02 -36.57
N GLU A 373 27.50 3.96 -37.51
CA GLU A 373 27.87 5.17 -38.28
C GLU A 373 26.76 5.65 -39.22
N GLY A 374 26.21 6.84 -38.93
CA GLY A 374 25.25 7.56 -39.78
C GLY A 374 23.78 7.25 -39.55
N ARG A 375 23.41 6.46 -38.53
CA ARG A 375 22.00 6.11 -38.25
C ARG A 375 21.30 7.20 -37.41
N SER A 376 20.07 7.54 -37.78
CA SER A 376 19.19 8.43 -37.00
C SER A 376 17.98 7.66 -36.48
N LEU A 377 17.76 7.67 -35.17
CA LEU A 377 16.59 7.06 -34.51
C LEU A 377 15.27 7.62 -35.07
N GLU A 378 15.26 8.89 -35.47
CA GLU A 378 14.09 9.52 -36.10
C GLU A 378 13.77 8.89 -37.45
N THR A 379 14.80 8.65 -38.27
CA THR A 379 14.66 7.96 -39.56
C THR A 379 14.18 6.52 -39.37
N ASP A 380 14.71 5.79 -38.39
CA ASP A 380 14.27 4.42 -38.11
C ASP A 380 12.81 4.38 -37.67
N ILE A 381 12.40 5.26 -36.75
CA ILE A 381 11.01 5.33 -36.28
C ILE A 381 10.07 5.67 -37.44
N THR A 382 10.47 6.59 -38.31
CA THR A 382 9.67 6.97 -39.50
C THR A 382 9.52 5.78 -40.44
N ASN A 383 10.63 5.13 -40.81
CA ASN A 383 10.63 3.97 -41.69
C ASN A 383 9.82 2.79 -41.11
N LEU A 384 9.91 2.54 -39.79
CA LEU A 384 9.09 1.52 -39.12
C LEU A 384 7.60 1.84 -39.19
N THR A 385 7.25 3.11 -38.96
CA THR A 385 5.87 3.59 -39.02
C THR A 385 5.28 3.44 -40.42
N ASP A 386 6.07 3.78 -41.44
CA ASP A 386 5.69 3.64 -42.85
C ASP A 386 5.54 2.18 -43.24
N GLU A 387 6.47 1.32 -42.81
CA GLU A 387 6.43 -0.10 -43.15
C GLU A 387 5.27 -0.83 -42.49
N ASN A 388 5.16 -0.75 -41.16
CA ASN A 388 4.09 -1.39 -40.40
C ASN A 388 3.91 -0.81 -38.97
N ILE A 389 2.76 -0.17 -38.70
CA ILE A 389 2.46 0.45 -37.40
C ILE A 389 2.47 -0.53 -36.23
N PHE A 390 2.19 -1.82 -36.46
CA PHE A 390 2.20 -2.82 -35.39
C PHE A 390 3.61 -3.03 -34.84
N ALA A 391 4.66 -2.95 -35.68
CA ALA A 391 6.05 -3.03 -35.23
C ALA A 391 6.38 -1.90 -34.25
N VAL A 392 5.92 -0.68 -34.54
CA VAL A 392 6.07 0.49 -33.66
C VAL A 392 5.35 0.28 -32.33
N LYS A 393 4.11 -0.25 -32.36
CA LYS A 393 3.35 -0.55 -31.13
C LYS A 393 4.01 -1.64 -30.28
N PHE A 394 4.53 -2.69 -30.90
CA PHE A 394 5.28 -3.72 -30.18
C PHE A 394 6.54 -3.16 -29.50
N LEU A 395 7.35 -2.38 -30.22
CA LEU A 395 8.56 -1.75 -29.70
C LEU A 395 8.26 -0.72 -28.58
N GLN A 396 7.17 0.03 -28.69
CA GLN A 396 6.73 0.97 -27.65
C GLN A 396 6.44 0.25 -26.32
N ILE A 397 5.81 -0.92 -26.39
CA ILE A 397 5.42 -1.73 -25.22
C ILE A 397 6.61 -2.51 -24.63
N LYS A 398 7.63 -2.80 -25.44
CA LYS A 398 8.83 -3.53 -25.02
C LYS A 398 9.59 -2.72 -23.96
N ASN A 399 9.40 -3.12 -22.70
CA ASN A 399 10.00 -2.44 -21.56
C ASN A 399 11.39 -3.00 -21.24
N SER A 400 12.22 -2.20 -20.59
CA SER A 400 13.42 -2.62 -19.88
C SER A 400 13.11 -2.58 -18.37
N GLY A 401 12.35 -3.55 -17.89
CA GLY A 401 12.05 -3.72 -16.47
C GLY A 401 12.62 -5.03 -15.92
N PHE A 402 12.82 -5.12 -14.60
CA PHE A 402 13.42 -6.26 -13.88
C PHE A 402 12.86 -7.67 -14.19
N LEU A 403 11.72 -7.79 -14.89
CA LEU A 403 11.07 -9.05 -15.28
C LEU A 403 11.04 -9.33 -16.79
N SER A 404 11.36 -8.35 -17.63
CA SER A 404 11.54 -8.51 -19.08
C SER A 404 13.04 -8.51 -19.31
N GLY A 405 13.61 -9.59 -19.86
CA GLY A 405 15.06 -9.69 -20.10
C GLY A 405 15.64 -8.53 -20.93
N TYR A 406 16.92 -8.64 -21.28
CA TYR A 406 17.62 -7.65 -22.11
C TYR A 406 16.79 -7.28 -23.36
N ASN A 407 16.48 -5.99 -23.52
CA ASN A 407 15.79 -5.46 -24.70
C ASN A 407 16.85 -4.96 -25.70
N PRO A 408 17.13 -5.68 -26.81
CA PRO A 408 18.12 -5.28 -27.80
C PRO A 408 17.73 -4.02 -28.60
N TYR A 409 16.49 -3.54 -28.43
CA TYR A 409 15.97 -2.34 -29.10
C TYR A 409 15.66 -1.22 -28.10
N HIS A 410 16.39 -1.16 -26.99
CA HIS A 410 16.12 -0.24 -25.89
C HIS A 410 16.06 1.21 -26.35
N GLU A 411 17.02 1.69 -27.14
CA GLU A 411 17.08 3.07 -27.63
C GLU A 411 15.85 3.48 -28.43
N ILE A 412 15.43 2.67 -29.41
CA ILE A 412 14.21 2.92 -30.20
C ILE A 412 12.97 2.86 -29.30
N SER A 413 12.92 1.90 -28.37
CA SER A 413 11.78 1.74 -27.46
C SER A 413 11.64 2.95 -26.53
N GLU A 414 12.75 3.50 -26.02
CA GLU A 414 12.76 4.74 -25.24
C GLU A 414 12.39 5.95 -26.09
N ALA A 415 12.96 6.09 -27.29
CA ALA A 415 12.65 7.19 -28.20
C ALA A 415 11.17 7.23 -28.56
N LEU A 416 10.53 6.08 -28.82
CA LEU A 416 9.08 5.99 -29.06
C LEU A 416 8.21 6.45 -27.87
N ARG A 417 8.75 6.42 -26.64
CA ARG A 417 8.04 6.82 -25.42
C ARG A 417 8.34 8.26 -24.99
N GLU A 418 9.58 8.72 -25.17
CA GLU A 418 10.06 9.98 -24.60
C GLU A 418 10.35 11.08 -25.64
N SER A 419 10.68 10.70 -26.87
CA SER A 419 11.17 11.62 -27.91
C SER A 419 10.77 11.19 -29.32
N CYS A 420 9.53 10.74 -29.48
CA CYS A 420 9.02 10.31 -30.78
C CYS A 420 9.10 11.49 -31.77
N PRO A 421 9.60 11.30 -33.01
CA PRO A 421 9.80 12.40 -33.94
C PRO A 421 8.47 12.98 -34.45
N PRO A 422 8.33 14.31 -34.55
CA PRO A 422 7.17 14.93 -35.17
C PRO A 422 7.19 14.71 -36.69
N THR A 423 6.00 14.63 -37.27
CA THR A 423 5.75 14.68 -38.72
C THR A 423 5.61 16.10 -39.26
N ARG A 424 5.40 17.11 -38.39
CA ARG A 424 5.14 18.49 -38.83
C ARG A 424 5.93 19.53 -38.04
N THR A 425 6.40 20.57 -38.73
CA THR A 425 6.83 21.83 -38.10
C THR A 425 5.63 22.57 -37.50
N ILE A 426 5.88 23.63 -36.72
CA ILE A 426 4.80 24.45 -36.13
C ILE A 426 3.95 25.11 -37.21
N GLU A 427 4.57 25.60 -38.28
CA GLU A 427 3.90 26.25 -39.41
C GLU A 427 3.04 25.25 -40.19
N GLN A 428 3.58 24.06 -40.46
CA GLN A 428 2.85 22.97 -41.11
C GLN A 428 1.67 22.50 -40.25
N ALA A 429 1.88 22.36 -38.93
CA ALA A 429 0.83 22.01 -37.99
C ALA A 429 -0.29 23.08 -37.96
N GLN A 430 0.08 24.37 -37.94
CA GLN A 430 -0.89 25.47 -38.00
C GLN A 430 -1.75 25.40 -39.27
N GLN A 431 -1.13 25.23 -40.43
CA GLN A 431 -1.85 25.10 -41.71
C GLN A 431 -2.78 23.88 -41.72
N HIS A 432 -2.28 22.75 -41.23
CA HIS A 432 -3.05 21.50 -41.16
C HIS A 432 -4.25 21.62 -40.22
N ILE A 433 -4.05 22.19 -39.03
CA ILE A 433 -5.12 22.44 -38.05
C ILE A 433 -6.17 23.39 -38.65
N ASN A 434 -5.78 24.48 -39.30
CA ASN A 434 -6.72 25.40 -39.94
C ASN A 434 -7.56 24.70 -41.02
N LYS A 435 -6.92 23.84 -41.83
CA LYS A 435 -7.60 23.03 -42.86
C LYS A 435 -8.60 22.06 -42.23
N MET A 436 -8.21 21.33 -41.19
CA MET A 436 -9.09 20.36 -40.53
C MET A 436 -10.24 21.02 -39.78
N TRP A 437 -9.99 22.19 -39.18
CA TRP A 437 -11.02 22.90 -38.45
C TRP A 437 -11.94 23.71 -39.35
N GLY A 438 -11.47 24.12 -40.52
CA GLY A 438 -12.18 24.98 -41.47
C GLY A 438 -12.12 26.48 -41.11
N SER A 439 -11.21 26.87 -40.22
CA SER A 439 -11.14 28.22 -39.66
C SER A 439 -9.77 28.49 -39.01
N ASN A 440 -9.40 29.77 -38.88
CA ASN A 440 -8.16 30.20 -38.20
C ASN A 440 -8.41 30.53 -36.71
N ASP A 441 -9.21 29.71 -36.04
CA ASP A 441 -9.71 29.97 -34.69
C ASP A 441 -8.67 29.71 -33.59
N TYR A 442 -7.57 29.04 -33.95
CA TYR A 442 -6.50 28.67 -33.05
C TYR A 442 -5.14 29.10 -33.59
N THR A 443 -4.32 29.66 -32.71
CA THR A 443 -2.94 30.01 -33.00
C THR A 443 -2.01 29.06 -32.25
N VAL A 444 -1.33 28.18 -33.00
CA VAL A 444 -0.34 27.23 -32.49
C VAL A 444 0.90 27.98 -32.04
N SER A 445 1.42 27.61 -30.87
CA SER A 445 2.57 28.27 -30.25
C SER A 445 3.72 27.33 -29.97
N LYS A 446 3.44 26.06 -29.67
CA LYS A 446 4.46 25.11 -29.23
C LYS A 446 4.00 23.66 -29.41
N LEU A 447 4.92 22.78 -29.80
CA LEU A 447 4.71 21.33 -29.73
C LEU A 447 4.92 20.86 -28.28
N LEU A 448 3.90 20.22 -27.69
CA LEU A 448 3.91 19.77 -26.29
C LEU A 448 4.35 18.31 -26.16
N GLY A 449 3.90 17.44 -27.06
CA GLY A 449 4.20 16.01 -27.00
C GLY A 449 3.92 15.33 -28.32
N VAL A 450 4.64 14.25 -28.57
CA VAL A 450 4.51 13.41 -29.77
C VAL A 450 4.37 11.97 -29.30
N GLY A 451 3.26 11.34 -29.66
CA GLY A 451 3.03 9.91 -29.48
C GLY A 451 3.22 9.14 -30.78
N THR A 452 3.00 7.83 -30.74
CA THR A 452 3.17 6.97 -31.91
C THR A 452 2.16 7.25 -33.03
N ILE A 453 0.95 7.72 -32.70
CA ILE A 453 -0.12 7.99 -33.68
C ILE A 453 -0.49 9.48 -33.82
N ALA A 454 -0.06 10.33 -32.88
CA ALA A 454 -0.59 11.70 -32.76
C ALA A 454 0.43 12.68 -32.19
N GLU A 455 0.24 13.95 -32.52
CA GLU A 455 0.99 15.10 -32.03
C GLU A 455 0.07 15.99 -31.21
N THR A 456 0.58 16.57 -30.13
CA THR A 456 -0.16 17.51 -29.28
C THR A 456 0.53 18.86 -29.25
N TYR A 457 -0.22 19.90 -29.56
CA TYR A 457 0.24 21.28 -29.66
C TYR A 457 -0.44 22.18 -28.63
N LEU A 458 0.30 23.13 -28.08
CA LEU A 458 -0.23 24.26 -27.32
C LEU A 458 -0.69 25.32 -28.31
N ALA A 459 -1.94 25.75 -28.18
CA ALA A 459 -2.52 26.82 -28.97
C ALA A 459 -3.24 27.83 -28.09
N LYS A 460 -3.56 28.99 -28.66
CA LYS A 460 -4.50 29.95 -28.09
C LYS A 460 -5.74 30.01 -28.95
N ASP A 461 -6.91 29.99 -28.32
CA ASP A 461 -8.17 30.25 -29.02
C ASP A 461 -8.33 31.76 -29.34
N LYS A 462 -9.43 32.11 -30.03
CA LYS A 462 -9.80 33.51 -30.34
C LYS A 462 -9.87 34.44 -29.13
N SER A 463 -10.14 33.90 -27.93
CA SER A 463 -10.19 34.68 -26.68
C SER A 463 -8.80 34.89 -26.05
N GLY A 464 -7.77 34.24 -26.59
CA GLY A 464 -6.42 34.22 -26.04
C GLY A 464 -6.21 33.15 -24.95
N LYS A 465 -7.20 32.30 -24.68
CA LYS A 465 -7.11 31.21 -23.69
C LYS A 465 -6.24 30.08 -24.22
N GLU A 466 -5.35 29.56 -23.38
CA GLU A 466 -4.52 28.40 -23.72
C GLU A 466 -5.37 27.12 -23.80
N VAL A 467 -5.21 26.41 -24.91
CA VAL A 467 -5.81 25.10 -25.20
C VAL A 467 -4.74 24.15 -25.75
N CYS A 468 -5.00 22.85 -25.66
CA CYS A 468 -4.20 21.83 -26.30
C CYS A 468 -4.96 21.24 -27.49
N ILE A 469 -4.30 21.11 -28.63
CA ILE A 469 -4.84 20.49 -29.84
C ILE A 469 -4.08 19.20 -30.10
N LYS A 470 -4.77 18.07 -30.09
CA LYS A 470 -4.21 16.76 -30.49
C LYS A 470 -4.63 16.48 -31.92
N VAL A 471 -3.68 16.11 -32.78
CA VAL A 471 -3.89 15.84 -34.20
C VAL A 471 -3.15 14.56 -34.60
N LEU A 472 -3.73 13.76 -35.49
CA LEU A 472 -3.06 12.56 -35.99
C LEU A 472 -1.78 12.92 -36.75
N LYS A 473 -0.75 12.08 -36.58
CA LYS A 473 0.48 12.18 -37.36
C LYS A 473 0.19 12.01 -38.84
N GLU A 474 1.01 12.65 -39.67
CA GLU A 474 0.91 12.45 -41.11
C GLU A 474 1.03 10.97 -41.47
N GLY A 475 0.21 10.51 -42.42
CA GLY A 475 0.18 9.10 -42.85
C GLY A 475 -0.55 8.13 -41.91
N ILE A 476 -0.94 8.54 -40.71
CA ILE A 476 -1.64 7.67 -39.74
C ILE A 476 -3.15 7.87 -39.78
N ASN A 477 -3.88 6.82 -40.18
CA ASN A 477 -5.33 6.77 -40.21
C ASN A 477 -5.83 5.31 -40.20
N ALA A 478 -7.15 5.12 -40.18
CA ALA A 478 -7.78 3.80 -40.20
C ALA A 478 -7.38 2.96 -41.42
N ASP A 479 -7.24 3.58 -42.60
CA ASP A 479 -6.86 2.89 -43.84
C ASP A 479 -5.43 2.35 -43.77
N LYS A 480 -4.49 3.11 -43.18
CA LYS A 480 -3.11 2.67 -42.94
C LYS A 480 -3.10 1.45 -42.03
N ILE A 481 -3.85 1.50 -40.92
CA ILE A 481 -3.95 0.38 -39.96
C ILE A 481 -4.53 -0.86 -40.65
N ALA A 482 -5.58 -0.70 -41.47
CA ALA A 482 -6.16 -1.81 -42.22
C ALA A 482 -5.16 -2.43 -43.21
N LYS A 483 -4.41 -1.61 -43.96
CA LYS A 483 -3.36 -2.10 -44.88
C LYS A 483 -2.23 -2.83 -44.15
N ASP A 484 -1.76 -2.27 -43.03
CA ASP A 484 -0.70 -2.87 -42.23
C ASP A 484 -1.12 -4.18 -41.57
N LYS A 485 -2.40 -4.28 -41.17
CA LYS A 485 -3.00 -5.51 -40.66
C LYS A 485 -2.97 -6.61 -41.72
N GLU A 486 -3.35 -6.31 -42.96
CA GLU A 486 -3.29 -7.29 -44.06
C GLU A 486 -1.85 -7.73 -44.37
N LYS A 487 -0.88 -6.80 -44.35
CA LYS A 487 0.55 -7.14 -44.44
C LYS A 487 0.96 -8.10 -43.31
N PHE A 488 0.49 -7.84 -42.09
CA PHE A 488 0.81 -8.68 -40.92
C PHE A 488 0.19 -10.08 -41.02
N ILE A 489 -1.07 -10.18 -41.45
CA ILE A 489 -1.74 -11.47 -41.68
C ILE A 489 -0.95 -12.30 -42.71
N LYS A 490 -0.45 -11.67 -43.79
CA LYS A 490 0.39 -12.35 -44.79
C LYS A 490 1.68 -12.95 -44.23
N LEU A 491 2.27 -12.36 -43.18
CA LEU A 491 3.44 -12.95 -42.51
C LEU A 491 3.11 -14.30 -41.84
N ILE A 492 1.84 -14.54 -41.50
CA ILE A 492 1.38 -15.77 -40.84
C ILE A 492 0.88 -16.80 -41.85
N THR A 493 0.16 -16.33 -42.87
CA THR A 493 -0.47 -17.22 -43.86
C THR A 493 0.53 -17.64 -44.94
N GLY A 494 1.49 -16.78 -45.29
CA GLY A 494 2.23 -16.89 -46.55
C GLY A 494 1.24 -17.02 -47.71
N ASP A 495 1.48 -17.99 -48.58
CA ASP A 495 0.61 -18.34 -49.71
C ASP A 495 -0.45 -19.42 -49.37
N THR A 496 -0.60 -19.78 -48.09
CA THR A 496 -1.51 -20.85 -47.65
C THR A 496 -2.98 -20.41 -47.82
N PRO A 497 -3.83 -21.18 -48.53
CA PRO A 497 -5.26 -20.92 -48.62
C PRO A 497 -5.97 -20.98 -47.26
N GLN A 498 -7.02 -20.16 -47.09
CA GLN A 498 -7.67 -19.94 -45.80
C GLN A 498 -8.31 -21.21 -45.18
N ASP A 499 -8.81 -22.13 -46.02
CA ASP A 499 -9.36 -23.43 -45.63
C ASP A 499 -8.30 -24.41 -45.11
N LYS A 500 -7.04 -24.22 -45.51
CA LYS A 500 -5.89 -25.07 -45.14
C LYS A 500 -5.06 -24.51 -43.98
N LEU A 501 -5.42 -23.36 -43.43
CA LEU A 501 -4.72 -22.79 -42.28
C LEU A 501 -4.85 -23.68 -41.04
N THR A 502 -3.73 -23.86 -40.34
CA THR A 502 -3.70 -24.55 -39.04
C THR A 502 -4.52 -23.78 -38.00
N ASP A 503 -4.97 -24.49 -36.96
CA ASP A 503 -5.69 -23.86 -35.85
C ASP A 503 -4.87 -22.75 -35.18
N ASN A 504 -3.56 -22.94 -35.07
CA ASN A 504 -2.67 -21.93 -34.53
C ASN A 504 -2.62 -20.66 -35.41
N GLN A 505 -2.53 -20.81 -36.73
CA GLN A 505 -2.56 -19.66 -37.64
C GLN A 505 -3.90 -18.92 -37.55
N LYS A 506 -5.03 -19.65 -37.54
CA LYS A 506 -6.37 -19.06 -37.35
C LYS A 506 -6.48 -18.34 -36.00
N TYR A 507 -5.89 -18.90 -34.95
CA TYR A 507 -5.83 -18.27 -33.63
C TYR A 507 -5.03 -16.96 -33.64
N LEU A 508 -3.82 -16.95 -34.23
CA LEU A 508 -2.99 -15.75 -34.34
C LEU A 508 -3.64 -14.66 -35.20
N ILE A 509 -4.29 -15.02 -36.32
CA ILE A 509 -5.01 -14.06 -37.18
C ILE A 509 -6.14 -13.37 -36.41
N ARG A 510 -6.90 -14.12 -35.61
CA ARG A 510 -7.95 -13.52 -34.77
C ARG A 510 -7.36 -12.55 -33.73
N ASN A 511 -6.19 -12.85 -33.15
CA ASN A 511 -5.47 -11.92 -32.27
C ASN A 511 -4.98 -10.67 -33.01
N ILE A 512 -4.52 -10.79 -34.27
CA ILE A 512 -4.16 -9.63 -35.11
C ILE A 512 -5.38 -8.74 -35.33
N ASN A 513 -6.55 -9.32 -35.63
CA ASN A 513 -7.77 -8.55 -35.85
C ASN A 513 -8.18 -7.75 -34.60
N ASP A 514 -8.10 -8.37 -33.43
CA ASP A 514 -8.38 -7.73 -32.14
C ASP A 514 -7.36 -6.61 -31.82
N LEU A 515 -6.05 -6.83 -32.07
CA LEU A 515 -5.02 -5.79 -31.97
C LEU A 515 -5.30 -4.61 -32.92
N ALA A 516 -5.68 -4.91 -34.17
CA ALA A 516 -5.98 -3.90 -35.18
C ALA A 516 -7.21 -3.06 -34.79
N GLU A 517 -8.24 -3.69 -34.21
CA GLU A 517 -9.40 -2.99 -33.68
C GLU A 517 -9.01 -2.05 -32.53
N GLY A 518 -8.15 -2.52 -31.61
CA GLY A 518 -7.58 -1.71 -30.53
C GLY A 518 -6.86 -0.46 -31.04
N ILE A 519 -5.94 -0.61 -32.00
CA ILE A 519 -5.18 0.51 -32.57
C ILE A 519 -6.11 1.44 -33.38
N SER A 520 -7.10 0.89 -34.08
CA SER A 520 -8.09 1.68 -34.84
C SER A 520 -8.93 2.58 -33.94
N LYS A 521 -9.23 2.15 -32.71
CA LYS A 521 -9.92 3.00 -31.71
C LYS A 521 -9.06 4.17 -31.24
N GLU A 522 -7.73 4.06 -31.26
CA GLU A 522 -6.84 5.15 -30.85
C GLU A 522 -6.79 6.30 -31.88
N VAL A 523 -7.07 6.02 -33.16
CA VAL A 523 -7.16 7.07 -34.20
C VAL A 523 -8.56 7.68 -34.31
N ASP A 524 -9.54 7.13 -33.58
CA ASP A 524 -10.88 7.70 -33.43
C ASP A 524 -10.95 8.62 -32.21
N PHE A 525 -10.65 9.89 -32.46
CA PHE A 525 -10.67 10.95 -31.45
C PHE A 525 -12.07 11.31 -30.95
N VAL A 526 -13.13 11.00 -31.70
CA VAL A 526 -14.51 11.17 -31.22
C VAL A 526 -14.80 10.10 -30.16
N ASN A 527 -14.35 8.87 -30.40
CA ASN A 527 -14.41 7.81 -29.41
C ASN A 527 -13.57 8.14 -28.15
N GLU A 528 -12.34 8.66 -28.30
CA GLU A 528 -11.52 9.13 -27.17
C GLU A 528 -12.24 10.19 -26.34
N MET A 529 -12.88 11.18 -26.98
CA MET A 529 -13.68 12.19 -26.29
C MET A 529 -14.85 11.57 -25.51
N ASN A 530 -15.56 10.60 -26.10
CA ASN A 530 -16.68 9.93 -25.45
C ASN A 530 -16.22 9.07 -24.26
N ALA A 531 -15.09 8.37 -24.40
CA ALA A 531 -14.44 7.65 -23.31
C ALA A 531 -14.03 8.59 -22.16
N ALA A 532 -13.48 9.77 -22.47
CA ALA A 532 -13.16 10.81 -21.50
C ALA A 532 -14.40 11.26 -20.72
N LYS A 533 -15.49 11.56 -21.43
CA LYS A 533 -16.78 11.96 -20.85
C LYS A 533 -17.31 10.88 -19.90
N GLU A 534 -17.19 9.62 -20.29
CA GLU A 534 -17.65 8.50 -19.47
C GLU A 534 -16.77 8.32 -18.22
N LEU A 535 -15.45 8.32 -18.37
CA LEU A 535 -14.51 8.23 -17.25
C LEU A 535 -14.72 9.36 -16.23
N LYS A 536 -14.99 10.58 -16.70
CA LYS A 536 -15.28 11.75 -15.84
C LYS A 536 -16.52 11.56 -14.98
N LYS A 537 -17.53 10.81 -15.45
CA LYS A 537 -18.74 10.50 -14.66
C LYS A 537 -18.41 9.66 -13.42
N TYR A 538 -17.45 8.72 -13.55
CA TYR A 538 -17.09 7.78 -12.49
C TYR A 538 -15.91 8.26 -11.61
N THR A 539 -15.05 9.14 -12.13
CA THR A 539 -13.87 9.63 -11.41
C THR A 539 -14.21 10.86 -10.54
N LYS A 540 -14.16 10.71 -9.21
CA LYS A 540 -14.46 11.79 -8.25
C LYS A 540 -13.20 12.32 -7.58
N THR A 541 -12.19 11.48 -7.37
CA THR A 541 -10.95 11.82 -6.67
C THR A 541 -9.97 12.67 -7.49
N ALA A 542 -10.05 12.56 -8.82
CA ALA A 542 -9.27 13.33 -9.78
C ALA A 542 -10.20 14.07 -10.76
N ASP A 543 -9.65 15.03 -11.49
CA ASP A 543 -10.31 15.57 -12.68
C ASP A 543 -9.92 14.74 -13.89
N VAL A 544 -10.73 14.86 -14.94
CA VAL A 544 -10.49 14.21 -16.22
C VAL A 544 -10.60 15.28 -17.29
N VAL A 545 -9.53 15.46 -18.06
CA VAL A 545 -9.59 16.35 -19.22
C VAL A 545 -10.48 15.69 -20.25
N VAL A 546 -11.48 16.43 -20.69
CA VAL A 546 -12.41 16.00 -21.72
C VAL A 546 -12.22 16.92 -22.91
N PRO A 547 -11.99 16.39 -24.12
CA PRO A 547 -11.98 17.21 -25.31
C PRO A 547 -13.26 18.04 -25.41
N MET A 548 -13.10 19.33 -25.65
CA MET A 548 -14.21 20.27 -25.80
C MET A 548 -14.95 20.00 -27.10
N GLU A 549 -14.20 19.72 -28.16
CA GLU A 549 -14.69 19.39 -29.49
C GLU A 549 -13.71 18.40 -30.15
N ALA A 550 -14.25 17.45 -30.91
CA ALA A 550 -13.48 16.47 -31.67
C ALA A 550 -14.07 16.31 -33.08
N LYS A 551 -13.20 16.23 -34.08
CA LYS A 551 -13.47 15.86 -35.48
C LYS A 551 -12.61 14.66 -35.84
N GLN A 552 -12.81 14.08 -37.03
CA GLN A 552 -11.97 12.98 -37.48
C GLN A 552 -10.50 13.39 -37.48
N GLY A 553 -9.69 12.71 -36.67
CA GLY A 553 -8.24 12.91 -36.57
C GLY A 553 -7.75 14.18 -35.86
N ILE A 554 -8.64 14.99 -35.27
CA ILE A 554 -8.26 16.19 -34.50
C ILE A 554 -9.23 16.45 -33.34
N TYR A 555 -8.71 16.83 -32.18
CA TYR A 555 -9.54 17.39 -31.11
C TYR A 555 -8.85 18.54 -30.38
N VAL A 556 -9.65 19.37 -29.72
CA VAL A 556 -9.20 20.43 -28.84
C VAL A 556 -9.65 20.16 -27.40
N MET A 557 -8.77 20.40 -26.44
CA MET A 557 -9.03 20.21 -25.01
C MET A 557 -8.44 21.34 -24.19
N GLU A 558 -8.94 21.50 -22.97
CA GLU A 558 -8.32 22.38 -21.99
C GLU A 558 -6.94 21.85 -21.60
N LYS A 559 -5.99 22.76 -21.38
CA LYS A 559 -4.66 22.42 -20.85
C LYS A 559 -4.80 21.90 -19.42
N ALA A 560 -4.28 20.70 -19.16
CA ALA A 560 -4.22 20.16 -17.80
C ALA A 560 -3.37 21.07 -16.90
N PRO A 561 -3.83 21.42 -15.68
CA PRO A 561 -3.09 22.32 -14.81
C PRO A 561 -1.90 21.61 -14.15
N GLY A 562 -0.77 22.30 -14.08
CA GLY A 562 0.43 21.86 -13.37
C GLY A 562 1.30 20.88 -14.15
N ILE A 563 2.02 20.03 -13.42
CA ILE A 563 3.06 19.14 -13.98
C ILE A 563 2.66 17.67 -13.96
N SER A 564 3.17 16.88 -14.90
CA SER A 564 2.99 15.42 -14.82
C SER A 564 3.73 14.81 -13.62
N VAL A 565 3.24 13.67 -13.13
CA VAL A 565 3.95 12.87 -12.12
C VAL A 565 5.32 12.45 -12.64
N LYS A 566 5.45 12.13 -13.94
CA LYS A 566 6.74 11.82 -14.58
C LYS A 566 7.73 12.97 -14.45
N THR A 567 7.32 14.19 -14.79
CA THR A 567 8.17 15.39 -14.68
C THR A 567 8.71 15.57 -13.26
N LEU A 568 7.87 15.31 -12.26
CA LEU A 568 8.27 15.38 -10.85
C LEU A 568 9.27 14.29 -10.46
N VAL A 569 9.02 13.05 -10.88
CA VAL A 569 9.91 11.89 -10.63
C VAL A 569 11.26 12.12 -11.30
N ASP A 570 11.28 12.40 -12.61
CA ASP A 570 12.49 12.62 -13.41
C ASP A 570 13.37 13.72 -12.79
N TYR A 571 12.75 14.80 -12.30
CA TYR A 571 13.47 15.87 -11.64
C TYR A 571 14.19 15.40 -10.36
N TYR A 572 13.47 14.70 -9.48
CA TYR A 572 14.04 14.20 -8.23
C TYR A 572 15.08 13.10 -8.45
N GLU A 573 14.93 12.29 -9.50
CA GLU A 573 15.95 11.34 -9.93
C GLU A 573 17.22 12.05 -10.39
N CYS A 574 17.10 13.13 -11.18
CA CYS A 574 18.26 13.94 -11.58
C CYS A 574 18.96 14.57 -10.36
N GLU A 575 18.21 15.18 -9.43
CA GLU A 575 18.78 15.74 -8.19
C GLU A 575 19.54 14.69 -7.40
N ARG A 576 18.97 13.49 -7.29
CA ARG A 576 19.58 12.35 -6.59
C ARG A 576 20.86 11.89 -7.29
N HIS A 577 20.82 11.67 -8.60
CA HIS A 577 21.97 11.21 -9.38
C HIS A 577 23.12 12.23 -9.34
N ILE A 578 22.84 13.52 -9.49
CA ILE A 578 23.85 14.57 -9.37
C ILE A 578 24.50 14.52 -7.99
N LYS A 579 23.72 14.34 -6.92
CA LYS A 579 24.24 14.24 -5.56
C LYS A 579 25.15 13.02 -5.37
N TRP A 580 24.75 11.87 -5.91
CA TRP A 580 25.55 10.65 -5.91
C TRP A 580 26.84 10.81 -6.73
N ALA A 581 26.74 11.33 -7.95
CA ALA A 581 27.87 11.56 -8.85
C ALA A 581 28.86 12.54 -8.21
N ARG A 582 28.41 13.64 -7.60
CA ARG A 582 29.27 14.56 -6.82
C ARG A 582 30.00 13.88 -5.66
N LYS A 583 29.41 12.86 -5.04
CA LYS A 583 30.08 12.05 -4.00
C LYS A 583 31.14 11.14 -4.62
N MET A 584 30.87 10.58 -5.80
CA MET A 584 31.84 9.77 -6.53
C MET A 584 33.00 10.60 -7.07
N VAL A 585 32.76 11.80 -7.61
CA VAL A 585 33.83 12.76 -7.96
C VAL A 585 34.77 13.02 -6.77
N LYS A 586 34.22 13.18 -5.55
CA LYS A 586 35.06 13.34 -4.34
C LYS A 586 35.88 12.11 -3.99
N LYS A 587 35.42 10.91 -4.36
CA LYS A 587 36.07 9.63 -4.04
C LYS A 587 37.04 9.18 -5.15
N TYR A 588 36.73 9.54 -6.38
CA TYR A 588 37.42 9.20 -7.62
C TYR A 588 37.55 10.48 -8.48
N PRO A 589 38.42 11.42 -8.09
CA PRO A 589 38.49 12.75 -8.73
C PRO A 589 38.97 12.70 -10.19
N ASP A 590 39.73 11.67 -10.55
CA ASP A 590 40.32 11.51 -11.89
C ASP A 590 39.36 10.85 -12.90
N ASP A 591 38.18 10.39 -12.46
CA ASP A 591 37.18 9.77 -13.33
C ASP A 591 36.25 10.84 -13.92
N ILE A 592 36.52 11.19 -15.18
CA ILE A 592 35.81 12.23 -15.95
C ILE A 592 34.33 11.90 -16.17
N TRP A 593 33.95 10.62 -16.17
CA TRP A 593 32.58 10.18 -16.45
C TRP A 593 31.60 10.80 -15.46
N TYR A 594 31.96 10.87 -14.17
CA TYR A 594 31.08 11.47 -13.17
C TYR A 594 30.89 12.98 -13.37
N GLN A 595 31.87 13.68 -13.94
CA GLN A 595 31.77 15.12 -14.21
C GLN A 595 30.85 15.37 -15.42
N GLU A 596 31.05 14.61 -16.50
CA GLU A 596 30.19 14.64 -17.70
C GLU A 596 28.74 14.26 -17.36
N GLU A 597 28.55 13.24 -16.53
CA GLU A 597 27.22 12.81 -16.10
C GLU A 597 26.52 13.88 -15.25
N ILE A 598 27.24 14.60 -14.38
CA ILE A 598 26.67 15.74 -13.64
C ILE A 598 26.19 16.82 -14.62
N GLN A 599 27.02 17.20 -15.60
CA GLN A 599 26.65 18.22 -16.58
C GLN A 599 25.41 17.80 -17.37
N ARG A 600 25.39 16.57 -17.89
CA ARG A 600 24.25 16.00 -18.62
C ARG A 600 22.96 16.04 -17.79
N LEU A 601 23.03 15.69 -16.51
CA LEU A 601 21.87 15.70 -15.62
C LEU A 601 21.41 17.12 -15.26
N GLU A 602 22.35 18.06 -15.08
CA GLU A 602 22.03 19.48 -14.85
C GLU A 602 21.34 20.10 -16.06
N GLU A 603 21.82 19.81 -17.28
CA GLU A 603 21.16 20.21 -18.53
C GLU A 603 19.74 19.61 -18.64
N LYS A 604 19.58 18.32 -18.32
CA LYS A 604 18.25 17.67 -18.27
C LYS A 604 17.32 18.37 -17.27
N MET A 605 17.81 18.72 -16.08
CA MET A 605 17.04 19.47 -15.08
C MET A 605 16.65 20.87 -15.58
N GLN A 606 17.56 21.59 -16.24
CA GLN A 606 17.23 22.92 -16.80
C GLN A 606 16.19 22.82 -17.91
N LYS A 607 16.27 21.79 -18.76
CA LYS A 607 15.25 21.50 -19.77
C LYS A 607 13.89 21.18 -19.16
N ILE A 608 13.85 20.47 -18.03
CA ILE A 608 12.61 20.24 -17.26
C ILE A 608 12.04 21.57 -16.74
N LYS A 609 12.88 22.40 -16.11
CA LYS A 609 12.47 23.70 -15.55
C LYS A 609 11.98 24.68 -16.63
N SER A 610 12.63 24.73 -17.79
CA SER A 610 12.21 25.62 -18.89
C SER A 610 10.89 25.19 -19.53
N ARG A 611 10.61 23.88 -19.56
CA ARG A 611 9.34 23.33 -20.06
C ARG A 611 8.20 23.52 -19.07
N SER A 612 8.50 23.53 -17.77
CA SER A 612 7.52 23.69 -16.69
C SER A 612 7.95 24.78 -15.69
N PRO A 613 7.88 26.08 -16.04
CA PRO A 613 8.39 27.15 -15.17
C PRO A 613 7.70 27.21 -13.79
N GLU A 614 6.42 26.85 -13.76
CA GLU A 614 5.61 26.67 -12.55
C GLU A 614 6.19 25.66 -11.54
N PHE A 615 7.02 24.72 -12.02
CA PHE A 615 7.75 23.77 -11.20
C PHE A 615 9.03 24.34 -10.60
N ALA A 616 9.73 25.21 -11.33
CA ALA A 616 11.01 25.77 -10.89
C ALA A 616 10.90 26.55 -9.58
N ALA A 617 9.70 27.04 -9.25
CA ALA A 617 9.36 27.74 -8.01
C ALA A 617 8.75 26.83 -6.91
N PHE A 618 8.80 25.50 -7.06
CA PHE A 618 8.06 24.56 -6.22
C PHE A 618 8.95 23.64 -5.38
N ASP A 619 9.23 24.05 -4.13
CA ASP A 619 9.73 23.12 -3.09
C ASP A 619 8.55 22.58 -2.26
N MET A 620 8.51 21.27 -2.06
CA MET A 620 7.42 20.60 -1.36
C MET A 620 7.73 20.36 0.10
N THR A 621 6.83 20.84 0.95
CA THR A 621 6.84 20.53 2.37
C THR A 621 6.47 19.05 2.63
N PRO A 622 6.89 18.46 3.77
CA PRO A 622 6.50 17.09 4.13
C PRO A 622 4.99 16.85 4.21
N SER A 623 4.20 17.88 4.56
CA SER A 623 2.74 17.78 4.60
C SER A 623 2.13 17.70 3.20
N GLN A 624 2.67 18.46 2.24
CA GLN A 624 2.29 18.39 0.83
C GLN A 624 2.65 17.03 0.21
N ILE A 625 3.85 16.49 0.49
CA ILE A 625 4.24 15.13 0.06
C ILE A 625 3.26 14.09 0.59
N LYS A 626 2.95 14.14 1.91
CA LYS A 626 1.99 13.22 2.51
C LYS A 626 0.60 13.32 1.85
N ARG A 627 0.16 14.55 1.55
CA ARG A 627 -1.11 14.79 0.88
C ARG A 627 -1.11 14.25 -0.55
N LEU A 628 -0.05 14.46 -1.31
CA LEU A 628 0.12 13.94 -2.66
C LEU A 628 0.02 12.42 -2.68
N LEU A 629 0.81 11.74 -1.84
CA LEU A 629 0.79 10.27 -1.74
C LEU A 629 -0.57 9.74 -1.30
N LYS A 630 -1.23 10.39 -0.33
CA LYS A 630 -2.57 9.99 0.12
C LYS A 630 -3.60 10.09 -1.01
N ASN A 631 -3.64 11.22 -1.73
CA ASN A 631 -4.60 11.40 -2.81
C ASN A 631 -4.34 10.42 -3.96
N TYR A 632 -3.08 10.03 -4.20
CA TYR A 632 -2.75 9.03 -5.22
C TYR A 632 -3.32 7.66 -4.80
N ILE A 633 -3.17 7.28 -3.53
CA ILE A 633 -3.79 6.06 -3.00
C ILE A 633 -5.32 6.13 -3.13
N ASP A 634 -5.94 7.27 -2.80
CA ASP A 634 -7.39 7.47 -2.94
C ASP A 634 -7.83 7.29 -4.41
N LEU A 635 -7.05 7.79 -5.36
CA LEU A 635 -7.25 7.60 -6.79
C LEU A 635 -7.16 6.13 -7.20
N GLN A 636 -6.11 5.41 -6.79
CA GLN A 636 -5.99 3.97 -7.08
C GLN A 636 -7.15 3.16 -6.48
N VAL A 637 -7.59 3.52 -5.27
CA VAL A 637 -8.72 2.85 -4.61
C VAL A 637 -10.01 3.08 -5.41
N GLU A 638 -10.29 4.30 -5.84
CA GLU A 638 -11.45 4.62 -6.69
C GLU A 638 -11.39 3.83 -8.01
N GLN A 639 -10.26 3.91 -8.72
CA GLN A 639 -10.08 3.29 -10.02
C GLN A 639 -10.10 1.75 -9.95
N PHE A 640 -9.50 1.12 -8.94
CA PHE A 640 -9.27 -0.33 -8.99
C PHE A 640 -9.92 -1.14 -7.87
N SER A 641 -10.27 -0.51 -6.75
CA SER A 641 -10.71 -1.25 -5.56
C SER A 641 -12.16 -0.98 -5.14
N LYS A 642 -12.73 0.16 -5.55
CA LYS A 642 -14.14 0.48 -5.30
C LYS A 642 -15.04 -0.29 -6.27
N VAL A 643 -16.15 -0.81 -5.76
CA VAL A 643 -17.19 -1.47 -6.56
C VAL A 643 -18.43 -0.58 -6.56
N ASP A 644 -18.87 -0.17 -7.75
CA ASP A 644 -20.06 0.67 -7.93
C ASP A 644 -21.28 -0.18 -8.32
N LYS A 645 -22.48 0.25 -7.90
CA LYS A 645 -23.72 -0.53 -8.05
C LYS A 645 -24.04 -0.87 -9.52
N ASN A 646 -23.73 0.05 -10.43
CA ASN A 646 -24.04 -0.05 -11.86
C ASN A 646 -22.80 -0.35 -12.71
N GLY A 647 -21.74 -0.89 -12.10
CA GLY A 647 -20.43 -0.93 -12.74
C GLY A 647 -19.76 0.45 -12.77
N LYS A 648 -18.58 0.51 -13.39
CA LYS A 648 -17.77 1.73 -13.50
C LYS A 648 -16.88 1.73 -14.73
N VAL A 649 -16.40 2.90 -15.09
CA VAL A 649 -15.34 3.07 -16.09
C VAL A 649 -14.06 3.47 -15.39
N VAL A 650 -12.96 2.82 -15.78
CA VAL A 650 -11.63 3.05 -15.20
C VAL A 650 -10.64 3.43 -16.29
N HIS A 651 -9.62 4.19 -15.90
CA HIS A 651 -8.51 4.54 -16.78
C HIS A 651 -7.65 3.31 -17.09
N ALA A 652 -7.47 2.97 -18.37
CA ALA A 652 -6.73 1.78 -18.77
C ALA A 652 -5.20 1.95 -18.70
N ASP A 653 -4.71 3.19 -18.85
CA ASP A 653 -3.27 3.48 -18.89
C ASP A 653 -2.83 4.58 -17.91
N ILE A 654 -2.99 4.30 -16.62
CA ILE A 654 -2.66 5.25 -15.55
C ILE A 654 -1.16 5.19 -15.20
N HIS A 655 -0.34 5.80 -16.05
CA HIS A 655 1.12 5.88 -15.86
C HIS A 655 1.57 7.31 -15.48
N PRO A 656 2.83 7.54 -15.05
CA PRO A 656 3.28 8.84 -14.55
C PRO A 656 3.11 10.02 -15.53
N GLY A 657 3.10 9.77 -16.85
CA GLY A 657 2.92 10.80 -17.87
C GLY A 657 1.48 11.27 -18.03
N ASN A 658 0.50 10.40 -17.73
CA ASN A 658 -0.92 10.67 -17.92
C ASN A 658 -1.62 11.25 -16.68
N ILE A 659 -0.86 11.54 -15.63
CA ILE A 659 -1.37 12.09 -14.37
C ILE A 659 -0.68 13.42 -14.10
N PHE A 660 -1.46 14.49 -14.06
CA PHE A 660 -0.99 15.84 -13.79
C PHE A 660 -1.31 16.25 -12.35
N ILE A 661 -0.36 16.90 -11.70
CA ILE A 661 -0.41 17.41 -10.35
C ILE A 661 -0.72 18.91 -10.43
N ASN A 662 -1.92 19.28 -10.00
CA ASN A 662 -2.27 20.69 -9.85
C ASN A 662 -1.51 21.28 -8.65
N LEU A 663 -0.47 22.05 -8.95
CA LEU A 663 0.41 22.65 -7.95
C LEU A 663 -0.30 23.67 -7.05
N GLU A 664 -1.30 24.39 -7.58
CA GLU A 664 -2.11 25.32 -6.81
C GLU A 664 -3.01 24.57 -5.82
N ALA A 665 -3.66 23.50 -6.28
CA ALA A 665 -4.46 22.64 -5.41
C ALA A 665 -3.61 22.00 -4.31
N LEU A 666 -2.37 21.62 -4.64
CA LEU A 666 -1.39 21.09 -3.69
C LEU A 666 -0.99 22.12 -2.63
N LYS A 667 -0.74 23.37 -3.04
CA LYS A 667 -0.41 24.50 -2.16
C LYS A 667 -1.58 24.90 -1.26
N SER A 668 -2.76 25.10 -1.84
CA SER A 668 -3.91 25.73 -1.18
C SER A 668 -4.71 24.79 -0.26
N GLY A 669 -4.62 23.47 -0.45
CA GLY A 669 -5.53 22.55 0.24
C GLY A 669 -6.85 22.30 -0.48
N LYS A 670 -7.16 23.06 -1.54
CA LYS A 670 -8.49 23.13 -2.16
C LYS A 670 -8.46 22.59 -3.60
N GLY A 671 -9.60 22.10 -4.08
CA GLY A 671 -9.73 21.56 -5.43
C GLY A 671 -9.20 20.12 -5.60
N LYS A 672 -9.35 19.59 -6.81
CA LYS A 672 -8.85 18.26 -7.19
C LYS A 672 -7.34 18.34 -7.44
N LEU A 673 -6.59 17.43 -6.81
CA LEU A 673 -5.13 17.46 -6.87
C LEU A 673 -4.60 16.88 -8.18
N PHE A 674 -5.23 15.81 -8.66
CA PHE A 674 -4.81 15.12 -9.87
C PHE A 674 -5.76 15.41 -11.02
N THR A 675 -5.19 15.47 -12.21
CA THR A 675 -5.92 15.52 -13.49
C THR A 675 -5.44 14.39 -14.37
N LEU A 676 -6.36 13.58 -14.89
CA LEU A 676 -6.09 12.50 -15.82
C LEU A 676 -6.22 13.01 -17.26
N ILE A 677 -5.28 12.61 -18.12
CA ILE A 677 -5.28 12.85 -19.56
C ILE A 677 -5.11 11.53 -20.33
N ASP A 678 -5.17 11.59 -21.65
CA ASP A 678 -4.97 10.44 -22.55
C ASP A 678 -5.93 9.27 -22.24
N THR A 679 -7.21 9.60 -22.34
CA THR A 679 -8.32 8.68 -22.05
C THR A 679 -8.75 7.87 -23.27
N GLY A 680 -7.87 7.74 -24.27
CA GLY A 680 -8.14 6.97 -25.49
C GLY A 680 -8.46 5.50 -25.23
N ASN A 681 -7.99 4.99 -24.09
CA ASN A 681 -8.32 3.66 -23.61
C ASN A 681 -8.93 3.71 -22.20
N THR A 682 -10.17 3.24 -22.10
CA THR A 682 -10.88 3.08 -20.82
C THR A 682 -11.47 1.68 -20.74
N ILE A 683 -11.58 1.17 -19.52
CA ILE A 683 -12.12 -0.16 -19.27
C ILE A 683 -13.46 0.01 -18.59
N LYS A 684 -14.51 -0.50 -19.23
CA LYS A 684 -15.84 -0.61 -18.63
C LYS A 684 -15.89 -1.91 -17.83
N LEU A 685 -16.24 -1.80 -16.56
CA LEU A 685 -16.39 -2.94 -15.67
C LEU A 685 -17.83 -2.99 -15.17
N SER A 686 -18.48 -4.14 -15.34
CA SER A 686 -19.69 -4.46 -14.58
C SER A 686 -19.37 -4.53 -13.08
N LYS A 687 -20.42 -4.58 -12.26
CA LYS A 687 -20.27 -4.78 -10.82
C LYS A 687 -19.63 -6.14 -10.55
N GLU A 688 -20.05 -7.16 -11.28
CA GLU A 688 -19.60 -8.54 -11.18
C GLU A 688 -18.11 -8.64 -11.54
N GLN A 689 -17.70 -8.03 -12.67
CA GLN A 689 -16.30 -7.93 -13.11
C GLN A 689 -15.44 -7.23 -12.06
N SER A 690 -15.93 -6.13 -11.48
CA SER A 690 -15.23 -5.39 -10.43
C SER A 690 -14.98 -6.24 -9.19
N VAL A 691 -16.00 -7.00 -8.74
CA VAL A 691 -15.91 -7.90 -7.58
C VAL A 691 -14.99 -9.08 -7.88
N ALA A 692 -15.09 -9.67 -9.07
CA ALA A 692 -14.25 -10.78 -9.51
C ALA A 692 -12.77 -10.37 -9.47
N SER A 693 -12.43 -9.20 -10.04
CA SER A 693 -11.06 -8.69 -10.09
C SER A 693 -10.40 -8.47 -8.72
N LEU A 694 -11.20 -8.22 -7.68
CA LEU A 694 -10.75 -8.10 -6.28
C LEU A 694 -10.50 -9.46 -5.63
N LYS A 695 -11.21 -10.49 -6.08
CA LYS A 695 -11.18 -11.84 -5.53
C LYS A 695 -10.18 -12.75 -6.22
N VAL A 696 -9.71 -12.43 -7.44
CA VAL A 696 -8.76 -13.27 -8.21
C VAL A 696 -7.58 -13.74 -7.37
N VAL A 697 -6.91 -12.84 -6.63
CA VAL A 697 -5.79 -13.23 -5.75
C VAL A 697 -6.23 -14.22 -4.67
N GLY A 698 -7.43 -14.08 -4.14
CA GLY A 698 -8.02 -15.03 -3.20
C GLY A 698 -8.33 -16.38 -3.86
N PHE A 699 -8.88 -16.36 -5.08
CA PHE A 699 -9.15 -17.57 -5.85
C PHE A 699 -7.87 -18.33 -6.19
N ILE A 700 -6.82 -17.63 -6.64
CA ILE A 700 -5.49 -18.20 -6.88
C ILE A 700 -4.95 -18.84 -5.59
N LYS A 701 -4.95 -18.10 -4.47
CA LYS A 701 -4.45 -18.59 -3.17
C LYS A 701 -5.20 -19.82 -2.66
N ASN A 702 -6.48 -19.94 -3.00
CA ASN A 702 -7.32 -21.05 -2.60
C ASN A 702 -7.36 -22.19 -3.64
N GLY A 703 -6.68 -22.04 -4.79
CA GLY A 703 -6.80 -22.97 -5.92
C GLY A 703 -8.24 -23.14 -6.40
N ASN A 704 -9.07 -22.09 -6.34
CA ASN A 704 -10.48 -22.18 -6.72
C ASN A 704 -10.63 -22.15 -8.25
N THR A 705 -10.36 -23.29 -8.89
CA THR A 705 -10.30 -23.43 -10.35
C THR A 705 -11.61 -23.06 -11.04
N LYS A 706 -12.76 -23.30 -10.42
CA LYS A 706 -14.07 -22.96 -10.96
C LYS A 706 -14.27 -21.44 -11.10
N ASP A 707 -14.00 -20.70 -10.01
CA ASP A 707 -14.10 -19.24 -10.05
C ASP A 707 -13.00 -18.64 -10.94
N LEU A 708 -11.78 -19.20 -10.94
CA LEU A 708 -10.71 -18.78 -11.86
C LEU A 708 -11.11 -18.98 -13.33
N THR A 709 -11.73 -20.12 -13.66
CA THR A 709 -12.26 -20.42 -14.99
C THR A 709 -13.31 -19.40 -15.40
N SER A 710 -14.23 -19.07 -14.49
CA SER A 710 -15.28 -18.08 -14.75
C SER A 710 -14.69 -16.70 -15.03
N VAL A 711 -13.61 -16.31 -14.33
CA VAL A 711 -12.92 -15.04 -14.57
C VAL A 711 -12.24 -15.00 -15.93
N VAL A 712 -11.54 -16.06 -16.34
CA VAL A 712 -10.76 -16.04 -17.60
C VAL A 712 -11.62 -16.25 -18.85
N LEU A 713 -12.80 -16.85 -18.71
CA LEU A 713 -13.79 -17.01 -19.78
C LEU A 713 -14.78 -15.84 -19.88
N GLU A 714 -14.69 -14.87 -18.98
CA GLU A 714 -15.58 -13.70 -18.97
C GLU A 714 -15.42 -12.89 -20.26
N ASP A 715 -16.47 -12.87 -21.08
CA ASP A 715 -16.53 -12.32 -22.45
C ASP A 715 -15.43 -12.82 -23.40
N ALA A 716 -14.86 -14.00 -23.14
CA ALA A 716 -13.91 -14.63 -24.05
C ALA A 716 -14.57 -14.97 -25.38
N ILE A 717 -13.82 -14.83 -26.48
CA ILE A 717 -14.30 -15.16 -27.82
C ILE A 717 -14.09 -16.65 -28.05
N LEU A 718 -15.19 -17.39 -28.10
CA LEU A 718 -15.19 -18.83 -28.32
C LEU A 718 -15.06 -19.16 -29.82
N PRO A 719 -14.42 -20.29 -30.18
CA PRO A 719 -14.43 -20.78 -31.55
C PRO A 719 -15.85 -21.19 -31.98
N GLN A 720 -16.08 -21.20 -33.28
CA GLN A 720 -17.37 -21.56 -33.87
C GLN A 720 -17.79 -22.97 -33.41
N ALA A 721 -19.05 -23.12 -32.96
CA ALA A 721 -19.64 -24.34 -32.38
C ALA A 721 -19.25 -24.72 -30.93
N MET A 722 -18.40 -23.95 -30.23
CA MET A 722 -18.11 -24.19 -28.81
C MET A 722 -19.12 -23.48 -27.88
N THR A 723 -19.73 -24.22 -26.94
CA THR A 723 -20.59 -23.63 -25.90
C THR A 723 -19.78 -23.10 -24.72
N LYS A 724 -20.35 -22.18 -23.95
CA LYS A 724 -19.71 -21.64 -22.73
C LYS A 724 -19.48 -22.71 -21.68
N GLU A 725 -20.41 -23.66 -21.55
CA GLU A 725 -20.32 -24.77 -20.61
C GLU A 725 -19.16 -25.69 -20.98
N LYS A 726 -19.00 -26.00 -22.28
CA LYS A 726 -17.90 -26.84 -22.73
C LYS A 726 -16.55 -26.15 -22.56
N ALA A 727 -16.47 -24.86 -22.87
CA ALA A 727 -15.28 -24.06 -22.63
C ALA A 727 -14.89 -24.07 -21.14
N ALA A 728 -15.86 -23.87 -20.24
CA ALA A 728 -15.63 -23.89 -18.79
C ALA A 728 -15.13 -25.26 -18.30
N GLU A 729 -15.72 -26.35 -18.79
CA GLU A 729 -15.27 -27.70 -18.44
C GLU A 729 -13.80 -27.93 -18.84
N LEU A 730 -13.44 -27.59 -20.08
CA LEU A 730 -12.09 -27.78 -20.61
C LEU A 730 -11.04 -26.97 -19.83
N VAL A 731 -11.33 -25.68 -19.61
CA VAL A 731 -10.42 -24.76 -18.91
C VAL A 731 -10.30 -25.12 -17.43
N GLU A 732 -11.40 -25.48 -16.76
CA GLU A 732 -11.36 -25.88 -15.36
C GLU A 732 -10.55 -27.17 -15.17
N ASN A 733 -10.66 -28.12 -16.11
CA ASN A 733 -9.90 -29.36 -16.06
C ASN A 733 -8.39 -29.12 -16.21
N ASP A 734 -7.96 -28.25 -17.13
CA ASP A 734 -6.55 -27.88 -17.24
C ASP A 734 -6.06 -27.15 -15.98
N PHE A 735 -6.85 -26.22 -15.43
CA PHE A 735 -6.48 -25.59 -14.16
C PHE A 735 -6.37 -26.60 -13.01
N LYS A 736 -7.29 -27.57 -12.91
CA LYS A 736 -7.21 -28.64 -11.88
C LYS A 736 -5.95 -29.47 -12.03
N LYS A 737 -5.60 -29.83 -13.28
CA LYS A 737 -4.35 -30.53 -13.59
C LYS A 737 -3.17 -29.71 -13.07
N TYR A 738 -2.99 -28.49 -13.57
CA TYR A 738 -1.80 -27.70 -13.25
C TYR A 738 -1.72 -27.24 -11.78
N PHE A 739 -2.85 -26.96 -11.11
CA PHE A 739 -2.83 -26.53 -9.71
C PHE A 739 -2.62 -27.67 -8.71
N PHE A 740 -3.05 -28.89 -9.04
CA PHE A 740 -3.22 -29.96 -8.04
C PHE A 740 -2.65 -31.32 -8.40
N ASP A 741 -2.15 -31.51 -9.62
CA ASP A 741 -1.41 -32.72 -9.94
C ASP A 741 -0.06 -32.75 -9.21
N LYS A 742 0.69 -33.82 -9.47
CA LYS A 742 2.00 -34.11 -8.88
C LYS A 742 3.09 -34.18 -9.96
N GLU A 743 2.79 -33.68 -11.15
CA GLU A 743 3.61 -33.79 -12.36
C GLU A 743 3.97 -32.40 -12.90
N THR A 744 3.14 -31.39 -12.68
CA THR A 744 3.31 -30.05 -13.23
C THR A 744 4.18 -29.18 -12.32
N LYS A 745 5.21 -28.57 -12.91
CA LYS A 745 6.09 -27.57 -12.31
C LYS A 745 5.52 -26.18 -12.56
N ILE A 746 5.18 -25.47 -11.49
CA ILE A 746 4.87 -24.04 -11.53
C ILE A 746 5.84 -23.33 -10.59
N GLU A 747 6.71 -22.49 -11.16
CA GLU A 747 7.79 -21.84 -10.41
C GLU A 747 7.26 -20.84 -9.38
N SER A 748 6.25 -20.06 -9.74
CA SER A 748 5.49 -19.23 -8.81
C SER A 748 4.09 -18.97 -9.34
N MET A 749 3.08 -19.09 -8.47
CA MET A 749 1.69 -18.75 -8.82
C MET A 749 1.34 -17.37 -8.26
N ASN A 750 1.72 -16.33 -9.00
CA ASN A 750 1.28 -14.94 -8.79
C ASN A 750 0.24 -14.56 -9.88
N MET A 751 -0.30 -13.34 -9.85
CA MET A 751 -1.31 -12.96 -10.86
C MET A 751 -0.76 -12.99 -12.29
N ASP A 752 0.49 -12.56 -12.50
CA ASP A 752 1.07 -12.49 -13.83
C ASP A 752 1.30 -13.90 -14.39
N THR A 753 1.87 -14.81 -13.59
CA THR A 753 1.98 -16.22 -13.97
C THR A 753 0.61 -16.85 -14.22
N PHE A 754 -0.39 -16.52 -13.41
CA PHE A 754 -1.75 -17.03 -13.60
C PHE A 754 -2.33 -16.58 -14.95
N TYR A 755 -2.19 -15.31 -15.32
CA TYR A 755 -2.70 -14.82 -16.58
C TYR A 755 -1.97 -15.45 -17.78
N VAL A 756 -0.64 -15.58 -17.73
CA VAL A 756 0.14 -16.27 -18.79
C VAL A 756 -0.27 -17.74 -18.92
N LEU A 757 -0.44 -18.43 -17.79
CA LEU A 757 -0.93 -19.81 -17.78
C LEU A 757 -2.33 -19.89 -18.38
N SER A 758 -3.23 -18.99 -17.98
CA SER A 758 -4.61 -18.96 -18.46
C SER A 758 -4.69 -18.68 -19.96
N GLU A 759 -3.90 -17.75 -20.49
CA GLU A 759 -3.86 -17.46 -21.92
C GLU A 759 -3.45 -18.69 -22.73
N ASN A 760 -2.48 -19.46 -22.24
CA ASN A 760 -2.05 -20.68 -22.93
C ASN A 760 -3.05 -21.83 -22.80
N ILE A 761 -3.77 -21.92 -21.68
CA ILE A 761 -4.92 -22.84 -21.54
C ILE A 761 -6.02 -22.47 -22.55
N LEU A 762 -6.38 -21.19 -22.62
CA LEU A 762 -7.40 -20.73 -23.57
C LEU A 762 -6.96 -20.99 -25.02
N ARG A 763 -5.69 -20.71 -25.33
CA ARG A 763 -5.08 -21.00 -26.63
C ARG A 763 -5.15 -22.48 -27.00
N LYS A 764 -4.88 -23.39 -26.06
CA LYS A 764 -4.98 -24.84 -26.27
C LYS A 764 -6.37 -25.26 -26.77
N HIS A 765 -7.41 -24.52 -26.37
CA HIS A 765 -8.80 -24.74 -26.78
C HIS A 765 -9.29 -23.76 -27.85
N ASN A 766 -8.39 -23.03 -28.52
CA ASN A 766 -8.72 -22.02 -29.54
C ASN A 766 -9.64 -20.89 -29.05
N ILE A 767 -9.66 -20.62 -27.74
CA ILE A 767 -10.42 -19.55 -27.08
C ILE A 767 -9.54 -18.31 -26.97
N ILE A 768 -10.06 -17.15 -27.34
CA ILE A 768 -9.34 -15.87 -27.22
C ILE A 768 -9.81 -15.19 -25.95
N SER A 769 -8.87 -14.83 -25.08
CA SER A 769 -9.15 -14.11 -23.85
C SER A 769 -9.76 -12.73 -24.15
N ASN A 770 -10.64 -12.28 -23.27
CA ASN A 770 -11.06 -10.88 -23.30
C ASN A 770 -9.91 -9.99 -22.79
N ASN A 771 -9.54 -8.99 -23.59
CA ASN A 771 -8.54 -7.99 -23.21
C ASN A 771 -8.92 -7.14 -22.00
N THR A 772 -10.19 -7.12 -21.58
CA THR A 772 -10.68 -6.29 -20.46
C THR A 772 -9.95 -6.60 -19.15
N GLN A 773 -9.85 -7.88 -18.74
CA GLN A 773 -9.20 -8.25 -17.47
C GLN A 773 -7.67 -8.08 -17.55
N LEU A 774 -7.08 -8.35 -18.71
CA LEU A 774 -5.64 -8.14 -18.97
C LEU A 774 -5.30 -6.65 -18.92
N ASN A 775 -6.07 -5.81 -19.60
CA ASN A 775 -5.93 -4.35 -19.56
C ASN A 775 -6.16 -3.80 -18.16
N LEU A 776 -7.11 -4.36 -17.40
CA LEU A 776 -7.31 -3.99 -16.00
C LEU A 776 -6.11 -4.34 -15.13
N ASN A 777 -5.47 -5.51 -15.35
CA ASN A 777 -4.25 -5.86 -14.65
C ASN A 777 -3.08 -4.94 -15.03
N LYS A 778 -2.89 -4.68 -16.33
CA LYS A 778 -1.89 -3.73 -16.84
C LYS A 778 -2.09 -2.34 -16.21
N ALA A 779 -3.33 -1.84 -16.18
CA ALA A 779 -3.68 -0.57 -15.53
C ALA A 779 -3.30 -0.56 -14.04
N LYS A 780 -3.64 -1.63 -13.31
CA LYS A 780 -3.29 -1.78 -11.88
C LYS A 780 -1.78 -1.78 -11.65
N ILE A 781 -1.02 -2.48 -12.48
CA ILE A 781 0.45 -2.54 -12.41
C ILE A 781 1.05 -1.18 -12.73
N SER A 782 0.59 -0.53 -13.81
CA SER A 782 1.04 0.80 -14.22
C SER A 782 0.83 1.85 -13.11
N ALA A 783 -0.37 1.89 -12.51
CA ALA A 783 -0.67 2.79 -11.39
C ALA A 783 0.20 2.52 -10.16
N ARG A 784 0.44 1.23 -9.87
CA ARG A 784 1.27 0.81 -8.74
C ARG A 784 2.73 1.22 -8.96
N ASN A 785 3.26 1.00 -10.15
CA ASN A 785 4.63 1.38 -10.50
C ASN A 785 4.78 2.90 -10.43
N SER A 786 3.85 3.64 -11.03
CA SER A 786 3.81 5.09 -10.94
C SER A 786 3.80 5.62 -9.51
N PHE A 787 3.02 5.00 -8.62
CA PHE A 787 3.04 5.36 -7.20
C PHE A 787 4.35 4.98 -6.51
N ASN A 788 4.94 3.83 -6.83
CA ASN A 788 6.22 3.41 -6.26
C ASN A 788 7.34 4.36 -6.69
N ASP A 789 7.39 4.77 -7.96
CA ASP A 789 8.39 5.71 -8.48
C ASP A 789 8.25 7.06 -7.77
N LEU A 790 7.00 7.55 -7.64
CA LEU A 790 6.70 8.76 -6.88
C LEU A 790 7.07 8.63 -5.39
N PHE A 791 6.75 7.51 -4.75
CA PHE A 791 7.08 7.28 -3.35
C PHE A 791 8.59 7.17 -3.12
N ASN A 792 9.28 6.41 -3.98
CA ASN A 792 10.72 6.17 -3.89
C ASN A 792 11.50 7.45 -4.12
N SER A 793 11.13 8.27 -5.11
CA SER A 793 11.77 9.58 -5.33
C SER A 793 11.74 10.46 -4.06
N PHE A 794 10.64 10.45 -3.29
CA PHE A 794 10.57 11.15 -2.00
C PHE A 794 11.31 10.44 -0.86
N PHE A 795 11.17 9.13 -0.75
CA PHE A 795 11.80 8.36 0.31
C PHE A 795 13.33 8.46 0.21
N GLU A 796 13.87 8.36 -1.01
CA GLU A 796 15.28 8.50 -1.30
C GLU A 796 15.76 9.95 -1.18
N LYS A 797 14.97 10.96 -1.58
CA LYS A 797 15.26 12.37 -1.25
C LYS A 797 15.46 12.58 0.25
N LYS A 798 14.67 11.90 1.09
CA LYS A 798 14.68 12.08 2.56
C LYS A 798 15.68 11.18 3.30
N TYR A 799 15.93 9.97 2.80
CA TYR A 799 16.67 8.92 3.52
C TYR A 799 17.79 8.26 2.71
N GLY A 800 17.96 8.60 1.42
CA GLY A 800 18.94 7.98 0.52
C GLY A 800 20.40 8.14 0.95
N ASP A 801 20.67 9.04 1.89
CA ASP A 801 22.00 9.25 2.47
C ASP A 801 22.33 8.30 3.64
N LYS A 802 21.35 7.56 4.17
CA LYS A 802 21.59 6.67 5.31
C LYS A 802 22.25 5.38 4.84
N ASP A 803 23.53 5.25 5.18
CA ASP A 803 24.17 3.96 5.21
C ASP A 803 23.62 3.13 6.38
N TRP A 804 22.67 2.25 6.05
CA TRP A 804 22.03 1.36 7.01
C TRP A 804 22.99 0.32 7.59
N SER A 805 24.16 0.12 6.96
CA SER A 805 25.19 -0.80 7.47
C SER A 805 26.01 -0.21 8.62
N THR A 806 25.99 1.12 8.79
CA THR A 806 26.69 1.85 9.87
C THR A 806 25.75 2.44 10.92
N THR A 807 24.43 2.28 10.77
CA THR A 807 23.43 2.81 11.72
C THR A 807 23.41 1.96 13.00
N ASN A 808 23.94 2.50 14.09
CA ASN A 808 24.02 1.80 15.37
C ASN A 808 22.62 1.55 15.98
N LYS A 809 22.42 0.39 16.64
CA LYS A 809 21.13 -0.04 17.25
C LYS A 809 20.48 1.01 18.17
N ALA A 810 21.26 1.94 18.71
CA ALA A 810 20.80 3.03 19.57
C ALA A 810 20.01 4.14 18.83
N GLU A 811 20.27 4.37 17.53
CA GLU A 811 19.56 5.39 16.75
C GLU A 811 18.17 4.94 16.30
N MET A 812 17.97 3.64 16.07
CA MET A 812 16.65 3.07 15.76
C MET A 812 15.64 3.21 16.93
N ALA A 813 16.14 3.39 18.16
CA ALA A 813 15.31 3.48 19.37
C ALA A 813 14.94 4.92 19.78
N ASN A 814 15.38 5.95 19.04
CA ASN A 814 15.31 7.34 19.50
C ASN A 814 14.51 8.23 18.52
N PRO A 815 13.20 8.46 18.73
CA PRO A 815 12.47 9.47 17.98
C PRO A 815 12.76 10.84 18.60
N LYS A 816 13.98 11.34 18.41
CA LYS A 816 14.23 12.78 18.57
C LYS A 816 13.78 13.45 17.28
N THR A 817 12.54 13.92 17.26
CA THR A 817 12.19 15.11 16.49
C THR A 817 13.10 16.23 17.01
N LYS A 818 14.17 16.56 16.28
CA LYS A 818 14.75 17.90 16.34
C LYS A 818 13.64 18.84 15.86
N ARG A 819 13.03 19.54 16.82
CA ARG A 819 12.57 20.90 16.56
C ARG A 819 13.84 21.73 16.33
N ASP A 820 13.72 22.70 15.45
CA ASP A 820 14.71 23.71 15.05
C ASP A 820 15.32 23.41 13.68
N ALA A 821 14.55 23.85 12.67
CA ALA A 821 14.86 24.28 11.29
C ALA A 821 13.60 24.05 10.45
#